data_AF-B6K8D6-F1
#
_entry.id   AF-B6K8D6-F1
#
_cell.length_a   1.000
_cell.length_b   1.000
_cell.length_c   1.000
_cell.angle_alpha   90.00
_cell.angle_beta   90.00
_cell.angle_gamma   90.00
#
_symmetry.space_group_name_H-M   'P 1'
#
loop_
_entity.id
_entity.type
_entity.pdbx_description
1 polymer ?
#
loop_
_entity_poly.entity_id
_entity_poly.type
_entity_poly.pdbx_seq_one_letter_code
_entity_poly.pdbx_strand_id
1 'polypeptide(L)'
;MSDGSLNEKLKGYLQDRRIDELVRTGKNDTLTTNAFLDSSLKKNTAFMKRCRSSLNSDNIDLFLKDIKTLSLEKYIPEIATAIVEGMSKCKTSSDISAAAKIAYCLHQRFFTKFSTPMLAQLYFNIFFLGNFNAAAQTCTFVEPKEKERQAFYTRQRNIVRVLIELWLRGVVHTAKDFVDLLPSLSALSRRSRKVWFQSYDMDKPIVFVAFTEIVRNDAKFASLPVVHGIVKHYSDILFSDPSSNIETDNRALLDAICPPEWRSSFRSTLQHYYEKLLNYLQTYHAEYMKRKKQTHDLAVNRGEVNEERMHDLSEMLKVQERIYSSCELIANVLQLEKPDIPSEDSSANANASVVAGLSSSYSKLTPLERSDSIWEHDDERKFYEDLLNLSTMVPESLLPSIPSNIDTGSVEHMRDASIETLPITASSELNSLSDLSDSDDSEDGILSIKTSTEDVKSTTSVAAQVNAYLLNLPTLNNPEAIDKAAVEFCFINSKASRNRLIKTLTSVNRTRSDLLPYYCRLVAILKQISPDIANALVDYARRSFKRMLKKKAKHEYHSRVLTIRYISELTKFRVMPLHITFHCFRLALTEFTSFNIEVLSLMLENCGRFLFRLPESSAQMLTLLETIQRKKDASVLAPQDQLLLDNALYHVNPPKRALIEVRTRPILEQYLCNVIYKQLNTKTYRAVAERIRKIKWGEQENTLFRVLAEVWHIQFDNLKALALLIQELIRYHPEDCYEYIDDLFEDILLGVETRQASESQKIMSRARLLGELYASKVLDATAIFNLLFSLLQLVNTSSNNSNTGSQNATLMEIENHFVCRVICTILNACGPSIGKGKKKKPMNTLLLLLQCQCLKEVNVPLDVVFDIRDTIKVIRPKLPLYKTLAEVQSALENDKLKAQTDHSSVGETTSVGGDADHAKLSDLEDAFDSDSMTSEVSLLSGDMETMEEEPSKLGSIHTQSDISVDEEFETAFAKMMNESMTPRQYERKPMFEVPLPLLRYSKKDDGSSSPGDDKGESVKFTMITRRGNRQQTRSLNVPSSSAFAMSTKSRQDEERMERKRMKDLVLSYELMDS
;
A
#
# COMPACT_ATOMS: atom_id res chain seq x y z
N MET A 1 -41.97 0.61 -37.88
CA MET A 1 -43.23 1.36 -38.13
C MET A 1 -44.38 0.38 -38.09
N SER A 2 -45.63 0.78 -37.82
CA SER A 2 -46.77 -0.13 -38.04
C SER A 2 -46.87 -0.48 -39.53
N ASP A 3 -47.05 -1.75 -39.89
CA ASP A 3 -47.03 -2.23 -41.29
C ASP A 3 -47.97 -1.44 -42.23
N GLY A 4 -49.10 -0.96 -41.71
CA GLY A 4 -50.03 -0.09 -42.46
C GLY A 4 -49.44 1.25 -42.92
N SER A 5 -48.52 1.85 -42.16
CA SER A 5 -47.89 3.13 -42.53
C SER A 5 -46.82 2.98 -43.62
N LEU A 6 -46.17 1.81 -43.70
CA LEU A 6 -45.21 1.50 -44.74
C LEU A 6 -45.92 1.26 -46.09
N ASN A 7 -47.02 0.50 -46.06
CA ASN A 7 -47.82 0.18 -47.25
C ASN A 7 -48.31 1.45 -47.97
N GLU A 8 -48.86 2.42 -47.23
CA GLU A 8 -49.32 3.70 -47.77
C GLU A 8 -48.20 4.50 -48.43
N LYS A 9 -47.01 4.54 -47.79
CA LYS A 9 -45.84 5.23 -48.35
C LYS A 9 -45.37 4.57 -49.66
N LEU A 10 -45.28 3.25 -49.70
CA LEU A 10 -44.85 2.50 -50.90
C LEU A 10 -45.83 2.70 -52.06
N LYS A 11 -47.14 2.64 -51.79
CA LYS A 11 -48.18 2.96 -52.79
C LYS A 11 -48.03 4.39 -53.31
N GLY A 12 -47.78 5.35 -52.42
CA GLY A 12 -47.53 6.75 -52.81
C GLY A 12 -46.32 6.90 -53.74
N TYR A 13 -45.20 6.25 -53.42
CA TYR A 13 -44.01 6.27 -54.28
C TYR A 13 -44.25 5.63 -55.65
N LEU A 14 -44.96 4.50 -55.72
CA LEU A 14 -45.30 3.86 -56.99
C LEU A 14 -46.23 4.70 -57.85
N GLN A 15 -47.21 5.38 -57.23
CA GLN A 15 -48.06 6.32 -57.95
C GLN A 15 -47.23 7.48 -58.53
N ASP A 16 -46.32 8.04 -57.74
CA ASP A 16 -45.44 9.12 -58.20
C ASP A 16 -44.52 8.64 -59.36
N ARG A 17 -43.99 7.42 -59.31
CA ARG A 17 -43.19 6.80 -60.40
C ARG A 17 -44.00 6.59 -61.68
N ARG A 18 -45.24 6.10 -61.58
CA ARG A 18 -46.12 5.94 -62.76
C ARG A 18 -46.40 7.27 -63.45
N ILE A 19 -46.58 8.34 -62.68
CA ILE A 19 -46.78 9.68 -63.24
C ILE A 19 -45.47 10.18 -63.89
N ASP A 20 -44.32 9.92 -63.28
CA ASP A 20 -43.00 10.26 -63.85
C ASP A 20 -42.74 9.59 -65.21
N GLU A 21 -43.08 8.29 -65.33
CA GLU A 21 -43.02 7.57 -66.60
C GLU A 21 -43.88 8.23 -67.69
N LEU A 22 -45.08 8.71 -67.34
CA LEU A 22 -45.94 9.45 -68.27
C LEU A 22 -45.29 10.78 -68.71
N VAL A 23 -44.70 11.53 -67.79
CA VAL A 23 -43.97 12.77 -68.10
C VAL A 23 -42.80 12.48 -69.05
N ARG A 24 -42.05 11.40 -68.82
CA ARG A 24 -40.92 10.98 -69.67
C ARG A 24 -41.34 10.59 -71.09
N THR A 25 -42.55 10.04 -71.27
CA THR A 25 -43.13 9.75 -72.60
C THR A 25 -43.68 10.99 -73.34
N GLY A 26 -43.49 12.20 -72.79
CA GLY A 26 -43.85 13.47 -73.42
C GLY A 26 -45.29 13.94 -73.17
N LYS A 27 -46.04 13.27 -72.28
CA LYS A 27 -47.35 13.75 -71.80
C LYS A 27 -47.12 14.77 -70.68
N ASN A 28 -46.81 16.02 -71.05
CA ASN A 28 -46.47 17.10 -70.10
C ASN A 28 -47.68 17.65 -69.29
N ASP A 29 -48.90 17.17 -69.52
CA ASP A 29 -50.14 17.65 -68.89
C ASP A 29 -50.54 16.88 -67.60
N THR A 30 -49.59 16.28 -66.88
CA THR A 30 -49.92 15.54 -65.65
C THR A 30 -50.19 16.47 -64.46
N LEU A 31 -49.63 17.69 -64.46
CA LEU A 31 -49.91 18.73 -63.46
C LEU A 31 -50.72 19.86 -64.10
N THR A 32 -52.03 19.91 -63.82
CA THR A 32 -52.92 20.98 -64.31
C THR A 32 -52.49 22.34 -63.75
N THR A 33 -52.04 23.22 -64.66
CA THR A 33 -51.69 24.62 -64.38
C THR A 33 -52.85 25.55 -64.72
N ASN A 34 -52.86 26.76 -64.16
CA ASN A 34 -53.87 27.75 -64.50
C ASN A 34 -53.66 28.29 -65.92
N ALA A 35 -54.76 28.58 -66.63
CA ALA A 35 -54.73 29.10 -68.01
C ALA A 35 -53.94 30.42 -68.17
N PHE A 36 -53.87 31.24 -67.11
CA PHE A 36 -53.05 32.45 -67.07
C PHE A 36 -52.06 32.36 -65.90
N LEU A 37 -50.77 32.42 -66.22
CA LEU A 37 -49.67 32.37 -65.26
C LEU A 37 -49.18 33.78 -64.93
N ASP A 38 -48.95 34.04 -63.65
CA ASP A 38 -48.44 35.33 -63.18
C ASP A 38 -46.92 35.42 -63.34
N SER A 39 -46.44 36.38 -64.14
CA SER A 39 -45.02 36.63 -64.42
C SER A 39 -44.40 37.74 -63.55
N SER A 40 -45.10 38.21 -62.51
CA SER A 40 -44.63 39.27 -61.62
C SER A 40 -43.27 38.94 -60.99
N LEU A 41 -42.28 39.82 -61.22
CA LEU A 41 -40.94 39.72 -60.64
C LEU A 41 -40.99 39.61 -59.11
N LYS A 42 -41.91 40.32 -58.44
CA LYS A 42 -42.05 40.30 -56.98
C LYS A 42 -42.45 38.92 -56.47
N LYS A 43 -43.37 38.23 -57.16
CA LYS A 43 -43.82 36.89 -56.76
C LYS A 43 -42.78 35.82 -57.08
N ASN A 44 -42.15 35.90 -58.26
CA ASN A 44 -41.08 34.97 -58.64
C ASN A 44 -39.84 35.09 -57.71
N THR A 45 -39.45 36.30 -57.34
CA THR A 45 -38.35 36.52 -56.37
C THR A 45 -38.71 36.08 -54.95
N ALA A 46 -39.97 36.26 -54.53
CA ALA A 46 -40.45 35.74 -53.25
C ALA A 46 -40.44 34.21 -53.21
N PHE A 47 -40.85 33.54 -54.29
CA PHE A 47 -40.78 32.09 -54.43
C PHE A 47 -39.33 31.57 -54.30
N MET A 48 -38.38 32.17 -55.03
CA MET A 48 -36.96 31.81 -54.93
C MET A 48 -36.37 32.03 -53.53
N LYS A 49 -36.73 33.14 -52.86
CA LYS A 49 -36.31 33.37 -51.46
C LYS A 49 -36.86 32.29 -50.53
N ARG A 50 -38.11 31.87 -50.74
CA ARG A 50 -38.74 30.81 -49.95
C ARG A 50 -38.03 29.47 -50.16
N CYS A 51 -37.68 29.12 -51.39
CA CYS A 51 -36.88 27.93 -51.71
C CYS A 51 -35.56 27.85 -50.90
N ARG A 52 -34.88 28.99 -50.67
CA ARG A 52 -33.60 29.03 -49.92
C ARG A 52 -33.72 28.90 -48.41
N SER A 53 -34.83 29.35 -47.83
CA SER A 53 -34.93 29.60 -46.39
C SER A 53 -36.05 28.84 -45.67
N SER A 54 -37.08 28.38 -46.38
CA SER A 54 -38.33 27.88 -45.79
C SER A 54 -38.89 26.66 -46.52
N LEU A 55 -38.00 25.72 -46.84
CA LEU A 55 -38.32 24.42 -47.40
C LEU A 55 -38.71 23.44 -46.27
N ASN A 56 -39.88 23.65 -45.67
CA ASN A 56 -40.40 22.87 -44.54
C ASN A 56 -41.80 22.31 -44.82
N SER A 57 -42.28 21.39 -43.98
CA SER A 57 -43.59 20.75 -44.17
C SER A 57 -44.78 21.70 -44.19
N ASP A 58 -44.73 22.78 -43.42
CA ASP A 58 -45.87 23.70 -43.25
C ASP A 58 -46.16 24.53 -44.50
N ASN A 59 -45.13 24.73 -45.34
CA ASN A 59 -45.23 25.56 -46.53
C ASN A 59 -45.53 24.77 -47.82
N ILE A 60 -45.70 23.44 -47.75
CA ILE A 60 -45.91 22.60 -48.94
C ILE A 60 -47.08 23.11 -49.79
N ASP A 61 -48.24 23.35 -49.19
CA ASP A 61 -49.45 23.75 -49.92
C ASP A 61 -49.27 25.11 -50.63
N LEU A 62 -48.52 26.02 -50.00
CA LEU A 62 -48.15 27.30 -50.59
C LEU A 62 -47.24 27.11 -51.81
N PHE A 63 -46.23 26.23 -51.71
CA PHE A 63 -45.37 25.90 -52.85
C PHE A 63 -46.18 25.26 -53.98
N LEU A 64 -47.08 24.31 -53.69
CA LEU A 64 -47.91 23.66 -54.71
C LEU A 64 -48.83 24.66 -55.43
N LYS A 65 -49.39 25.63 -54.70
CA LYS A 65 -50.20 26.71 -55.28
C LYS A 65 -49.35 27.64 -56.17
N ASP A 66 -48.18 28.05 -55.69
CA ASP A 66 -47.28 28.92 -56.45
C ASP A 66 -46.75 28.22 -57.72
N ILE A 67 -46.44 26.92 -57.65
CA ILE A 67 -46.02 26.10 -58.81
C ILE A 67 -47.13 26.01 -59.87
N LYS A 68 -48.41 26.04 -59.50
CA LYS A 68 -49.53 25.99 -60.47
C LYS A 68 -49.88 27.36 -61.07
N THR A 69 -49.49 28.46 -60.42
CA THR A 69 -49.99 29.82 -60.74
C THR A 69 -48.92 30.78 -61.26
N LEU A 70 -47.65 30.57 -60.95
CA LEU A 70 -46.55 31.47 -61.37
C LEU A 70 -45.90 31.03 -62.68
N SER A 71 -45.40 31.98 -63.47
CA SER A 71 -44.54 31.73 -64.63
C SER A 71 -43.07 31.70 -64.20
N LEU A 72 -42.53 30.50 -64.01
CA LEU A 72 -41.18 30.25 -63.45
C LEU A 72 -40.10 29.94 -64.50
N GLU A 73 -40.47 29.83 -65.79
CA GLU A 73 -39.60 29.25 -66.83
C GLU A 73 -38.30 30.04 -67.05
N LYS A 74 -38.33 31.37 -66.85
CA LYS A 74 -37.14 32.23 -66.96
C LYS A 74 -36.16 32.12 -65.79
N TYR A 75 -36.58 31.52 -64.67
CA TYR A 75 -35.83 31.49 -63.40
C TYR A 75 -35.40 30.07 -63.01
N ILE A 76 -35.53 29.09 -63.91
CA ILE A 76 -35.25 27.67 -63.60
C ILE A 76 -33.83 27.44 -63.03
N PRO A 77 -32.74 28.02 -63.59
CA PRO A 77 -31.40 27.84 -63.04
C PRO A 77 -31.26 28.40 -61.61
N GLU A 78 -31.85 29.57 -61.34
CA GLU A 78 -31.86 30.20 -60.02
C GLU A 78 -32.74 29.44 -59.03
N ILE A 79 -33.84 28.84 -59.51
CA ILE A 79 -34.71 27.99 -58.69
C ILE A 79 -33.98 26.68 -58.34
N ALA A 80 -33.27 26.06 -59.29
CA ALA A 80 -32.48 24.86 -59.03
C ALA A 80 -31.44 25.11 -57.92
N THR A 81 -30.65 26.18 -58.04
CA THR A 81 -29.68 26.56 -56.99
C THR A 81 -30.34 26.88 -55.65
N ALA A 82 -31.43 27.65 -55.67
CA ALA A 82 -32.14 28.04 -54.46
C ALA A 82 -32.72 26.84 -53.69
N ILE A 83 -33.26 25.85 -54.42
CA ILE A 83 -33.84 24.64 -53.83
C ILE A 83 -32.75 23.76 -53.23
N VAL A 84 -31.62 23.54 -53.92
CA VAL A 84 -30.51 22.77 -53.37
C VAL A 84 -29.97 23.41 -52.09
N GLU A 85 -29.87 24.74 -52.04
CA GLU A 85 -29.47 25.47 -50.83
C GLU A 85 -30.48 25.23 -49.68
N GLY A 86 -31.78 25.28 -49.96
CA GLY A 86 -32.83 24.97 -48.99
C GLY A 86 -32.81 23.52 -48.50
N MET A 87 -32.60 22.57 -49.39
CA MET A 87 -32.49 21.13 -49.08
C MET A 87 -31.37 20.85 -48.08
N SER A 88 -30.24 21.57 -48.17
CA SER A 88 -29.12 21.43 -47.23
C SER A 88 -29.48 21.82 -45.78
N LYS A 89 -30.50 22.67 -45.60
CA LYS A 89 -30.93 23.24 -44.31
C LYS A 89 -32.10 22.49 -43.66
N CYS A 90 -32.68 21.49 -44.34
CA CYS A 90 -33.79 20.70 -43.82
C CYS A 90 -33.38 19.95 -42.53
N LYS A 91 -34.21 19.97 -41.48
CA LYS A 91 -33.85 19.37 -40.18
C LYS A 91 -34.61 18.08 -39.89
N THR A 92 -35.90 18.03 -40.23
CA THR A 92 -36.78 16.90 -39.89
C THR A 92 -37.01 15.98 -41.08
N SER A 93 -37.47 14.76 -40.82
CA SER A 93 -37.82 13.81 -41.90
C SER A 93 -39.01 14.29 -42.73
N SER A 94 -39.95 15.02 -42.11
CA SER A 94 -41.08 15.63 -42.81
C SER A 94 -40.63 16.74 -43.74
N ASP A 95 -39.67 17.59 -43.33
CA ASP A 95 -39.09 18.62 -44.20
C ASP A 95 -38.38 18.03 -45.42
N ILE A 96 -37.66 16.91 -45.23
CA ILE A 96 -36.97 16.21 -46.33
C ILE A 96 -37.99 15.64 -47.33
N SER A 97 -39.07 15.02 -46.86
CA SER A 97 -40.15 14.53 -47.71
C SER A 97 -40.89 15.69 -48.42
N ALA A 98 -41.11 16.80 -47.72
CA ALA A 98 -41.69 18.03 -48.25
C ALA A 98 -40.84 18.60 -49.40
N ALA A 99 -39.53 18.75 -49.15
CA ALA A 99 -38.55 19.21 -50.11
C ALA A 99 -38.54 18.34 -51.39
N ALA A 100 -38.54 17.02 -51.21
CA ALA A 100 -38.61 16.07 -52.31
C ALA A 100 -39.93 16.17 -53.09
N LYS A 101 -41.08 16.37 -52.42
CA LYS A 101 -42.38 16.56 -53.10
C LYS A 101 -42.43 17.87 -53.89
N ILE A 102 -41.90 18.96 -53.36
CA ILE A 102 -41.82 20.26 -54.05
C ILE A 102 -40.95 20.12 -55.31
N ALA A 103 -39.77 19.49 -55.18
CA ALA A 103 -38.90 19.22 -56.32
C ALA A 103 -39.53 18.28 -57.35
N TYR A 104 -40.29 17.27 -56.90
CA TYR A 104 -41.06 16.39 -57.79
C TYR A 104 -42.12 17.15 -58.59
N CYS A 105 -42.87 18.08 -57.98
CA CYS A 105 -43.85 18.89 -58.72
C CYS A 105 -43.20 19.86 -59.71
N LEU A 106 -42.02 20.40 -59.39
CA LEU A 106 -41.23 21.20 -60.34
C LEU A 106 -40.68 20.33 -61.48
N HIS A 107 -40.31 19.08 -61.20
CA HIS A 107 -39.93 18.11 -62.22
C HIS A 107 -41.10 17.77 -63.15
N GLN A 108 -42.31 17.55 -62.63
CA GLN A 108 -43.48 17.32 -63.48
C GLN A 108 -43.74 18.48 -64.46
N ARG A 109 -43.47 19.72 -64.03
CA ARG A 109 -43.73 20.92 -64.83
C ARG A 109 -42.62 21.26 -65.83
N PHE A 110 -41.36 21.08 -65.45
CA PHE A 110 -40.20 21.54 -66.23
C PHE A 110 -39.25 20.41 -66.67
N PHE A 111 -39.49 19.18 -66.21
CA PHE A 111 -38.75 17.96 -66.53
C PHE A 111 -37.23 18.13 -66.43
N THR A 112 -36.49 17.79 -67.49
CA THR A 112 -35.02 17.86 -67.56
C THR A 112 -34.47 19.28 -67.47
N LYS A 113 -35.23 20.31 -67.87
CA LYS A 113 -34.78 21.71 -67.76
C LYS A 113 -34.49 22.09 -66.30
N PHE A 114 -35.23 21.52 -65.35
CA PHE A 114 -35.07 21.76 -63.90
C PHE A 114 -34.28 20.63 -63.20
N SER A 115 -34.63 19.37 -63.45
CA SER A 115 -34.07 18.24 -62.71
C SER A 115 -32.58 18.02 -62.96
N THR A 116 -32.14 18.03 -64.21
CA THR A 116 -30.71 17.84 -64.56
C THR A 116 -29.78 18.83 -63.85
N PRO A 117 -30.00 20.17 -63.87
CA PRO A 117 -29.14 21.11 -63.14
C PRO A 117 -29.26 21.00 -61.62
N MET A 118 -30.44 20.71 -61.08
CA MET A 118 -30.63 20.46 -59.64
C MET A 118 -29.82 19.24 -59.18
N LEU A 119 -29.84 18.15 -59.94
CA LEU A 119 -29.16 16.89 -59.60
C LEU A 119 -27.65 17.03 -59.68
N ALA A 120 -27.13 17.69 -60.72
CA ALA A 120 -25.70 17.99 -60.82
C ALA A 120 -25.21 18.78 -59.58
N GLN A 121 -25.99 19.76 -59.11
CA GLN A 121 -25.65 20.54 -57.93
C GLN A 121 -25.78 19.76 -56.61
N LEU A 122 -26.80 18.91 -56.47
CA LEU A 122 -26.93 18.02 -55.32
C LEU A 122 -25.73 17.08 -55.23
N TYR A 123 -25.38 16.42 -56.34
CA TYR A 123 -24.24 15.51 -56.40
C TYR A 123 -22.93 16.22 -56.09
N PHE A 124 -22.71 17.41 -56.65
CA PHE A 124 -21.56 18.26 -56.35
C PHE A 124 -21.45 18.59 -54.84
N ASN A 125 -22.58 18.93 -54.20
CA ASN A 125 -22.59 19.23 -52.77
C ASN A 125 -22.34 18.00 -51.87
N ILE A 126 -22.67 16.79 -52.33
CA ILE A 126 -22.39 15.55 -51.60
C ILE A 126 -20.88 15.26 -51.59
N PHE A 127 -20.18 15.46 -52.71
CA PHE A 127 -18.81 14.93 -52.89
C PHE A 127 -17.70 15.98 -53.01
N PHE A 128 -17.98 17.20 -53.46
CA PHE A 128 -16.94 18.21 -53.74
C PHE A 128 -16.67 19.14 -52.55
N LEU A 129 -17.70 19.58 -51.83
CA LEU A 129 -17.53 20.39 -50.61
C LEU A 129 -16.91 19.62 -49.43
N GLY A 130 -16.83 18.29 -49.52
CA GLY A 130 -16.25 17.43 -48.48
C GLY A 130 -14.76 17.16 -48.64
N ASN A 131 -14.17 17.54 -49.78
CA ASN A 131 -12.77 17.27 -50.09
C ASN A 131 -11.87 18.36 -49.47
N PHE A 132 -11.95 18.56 -48.15
CA PHE A 132 -11.09 19.47 -47.39
C PHE A 132 -9.59 19.14 -47.53
N ASN A 133 -9.26 17.93 -47.97
CA ASN A 133 -7.88 17.51 -48.24
C ASN A 133 -7.32 18.02 -49.57
N ALA A 134 -8.14 18.46 -50.53
CA ALA A 134 -7.67 18.94 -51.83
C ALA A 134 -7.47 20.48 -51.85
N ALA A 135 -8.22 21.23 -51.04
CA ALA A 135 -7.99 22.67 -50.85
C ALA A 135 -6.74 22.97 -50.00
N ALA A 136 -6.16 21.97 -49.34
CA ALA A 136 -4.96 22.08 -48.52
C ALA A 136 -3.65 22.24 -49.34
N GLN A 137 -3.69 22.21 -50.68
CA GLN A 137 -2.50 22.29 -51.51
C GLN A 137 -2.18 23.68 -52.07
N THR A 138 -3.05 24.68 -51.92
CA THR A 138 -2.79 26.01 -52.51
C THR A 138 -2.77 27.18 -51.54
N CYS A 139 -3.25 27.07 -50.30
CA CYS A 139 -3.10 28.16 -49.32
C CYS A 139 -2.92 27.62 -47.89
N THR A 140 -1.98 28.25 -47.19
CA THR A 140 -1.64 28.20 -45.76
C THR A 140 -2.52 27.37 -44.83
N PHE A 141 -1.86 26.40 -44.19
CA PHE A 141 -2.25 25.54 -43.08
C PHE A 141 -3.21 26.20 -42.05
N VAL A 142 -4.48 25.80 -42.08
CA VAL A 142 -5.36 25.77 -40.89
C VAL A 142 -6.23 24.52 -41.05
N GLU A 143 -6.07 23.52 -40.17
CA GLU A 143 -7.04 22.44 -40.09
C GLU A 143 -8.42 23.05 -39.84
N PRO A 144 -9.45 22.75 -40.65
CA PRO A 144 -10.77 23.28 -40.41
C PRO A 144 -11.25 22.83 -39.04
N LYS A 145 -11.73 23.81 -38.24
CA LYS A 145 -12.27 23.60 -36.89
C LYS A 145 -13.27 22.45 -36.94
N GLU A 146 -13.25 21.57 -35.94
CA GLU A 146 -14.10 20.38 -35.87
C GLU A 146 -15.60 20.69 -36.10
N LYS A 147 -16.04 21.87 -35.68
CA LYS A 147 -17.40 22.41 -35.91
C LYS A 147 -17.78 22.54 -37.38
N GLU A 148 -16.85 22.92 -38.27
CA GLU A 148 -17.09 23.04 -39.70
C GLU A 148 -17.24 21.67 -40.37
N ARG A 149 -16.45 20.69 -39.93
CA ARG A 149 -16.56 19.29 -40.40
C ARG A 149 -17.91 18.67 -39.99
N GLN A 150 -18.34 18.89 -38.74
CA GLN A 150 -19.65 18.43 -38.27
C GLN A 150 -20.80 19.08 -39.05
N ALA A 151 -20.70 20.38 -39.34
CA ALA A 151 -21.68 21.08 -40.17
C ALA A 151 -21.73 20.52 -41.60
N PHE A 152 -20.57 20.16 -42.18
CA PHE A 152 -20.50 19.51 -43.49
C PHE A 152 -21.23 18.17 -43.50
N TYR A 153 -20.92 17.24 -42.59
CA TYR A 153 -21.58 15.93 -42.54
C TYR A 153 -23.08 16.03 -42.25
N THR A 154 -23.51 17.04 -41.50
CA THR A 154 -24.93 17.33 -41.29
C THR A 154 -25.62 17.71 -42.60
N ARG A 155 -25.03 18.60 -43.40
CA ARG A 155 -25.55 18.98 -44.72
C ARG A 155 -25.52 17.80 -45.69
N GLN A 156 -24.41 17.06 -45.73
CA GLN A 156 -24.25 15.88 -46.57
C GLN A 156 -25.33 14.82 -46.25
N ARG A 157 -25.57 14.54 -44.96
CA ARG A 157 -26.65 13.65 -44.51
C ARG A 157 -28.01 14.09 -45.03
N ASN A 158 -28.36 15.37 -44.92
CA ASN A 158 -29.66 15.88 -45.37
C ASN A 158 -29.81 15.74 -46.90
N ILE A 159 -28.78 16.11 -47.65
CA ILE A 159 -28.79 16.08 -49.12
C ILE A 159 -28.89 14.64 -49.64
N VAL A 160 -28.13 13.70 -49.06
CA VAL A 160 -28.20 12.28 -49.46
C VAL A 160 -29.58 11.68 -49.19
N ARG A 161 -30.22 12.05 -48.07
CA ARG A 161 -31.60 11.63 -47.80
C ARG A 161 -32.60 12.21 -48.79
N VAL A 162 -32.46 13.47 -49.18
CA VAL A 162 -33.29 14.06 -50.25
C VAL A 162 -33.06 13.33 -51.59
N LEU A 163 -31.81 12.99 -51.92
CA LEU A 163 -31.49 12.21 -53.13
C LEU A 163 -32.19 10.84 -53.11
N ILE A 164 -32.23 10.17 -51.95
CA ILE A 164 -32.97 8.91 -51.77
C ILE A 164 -34.47 9.13 -52.01
N GLU A 165 -35.09 10.15 -51.41
CA GLU A 165 -36.52 10.45 -51.64
C GLU A 165 -36.84 10.75 -53.11
N LEU A 166 -35.97 11.48 -53.81
CA LEU A 166 -36.14 11.78 -55.23
C LEU A 166 -36.05 10.52 -56.09
N TRP A 167 -35.14 9.60 -55.75
CA TRP A 167 -35.02 8.29 -56.42
C TRP A 167 -36.23 7.39 -56.14
N LEU A 168 -36.75 7.38 -54.91
CA LEU A 168 -37.97 6.64 -54.57
C LEU A 168 -39.18 7.12 -55.39
N ARG A 169 -39.26 8.43 -55.65
CA ARG A 169 -40.31 9.06 -56.47
C ARG A 169 -40.11 8.94 -57.98
N GLY A 170 -38.95 8.45 -58.44
CA GLY A 170 -38.63 8.29 -59.86
C GLY A 170 -38.02 9.52 -60.55
N VAL A 171 -37.77 10.62 -59.85
CA VAL A 171 -37.17 11.82 -60.46
C VAL A 171 -35.76 11.56 -61.00
N VAL A 172 -35.05 10.61 -60.37
CA VAL A 172 -33.66 10.24 -60.69
C VAL A 172 -33.57 8.73 -60.74
N HIS A 173 -32.87 8.22 -61.75
CA HIS A 173 -32.66 6.78 -61.92
C HIS A 173 -31.17 6.47 -61.82
N THR A 174 -30.39 6.98 -62.77
CA THR A 174 -28.96 6.69 -62.90
C THR A 174 -28.18 7.98 -63.09
N ALA A 175 -26.85 7.86 -63.10
CA ALA A 175 -25.97 9.00 -63.36
C ALA A 175 -26.28 9.71 -64.69
N LYS A 176 -26.75 8.96 -65.71
CA LYS A 176 -27.05 9.46 -67.06
C LYS A 176 -27.97 10.68 -67.08
N ASP A 177 -28.82 10.84 -66.05
CA ASP A 177 -29.79 11.94 -65.96
C ASP A 177 -29.15 13.33 -65.78
N PHE A 178 -27.87 13.40 -65.38
CA PHE A 178 -27.19 14.67 -65.11
C PHE A 178 -25.67 14.70 -65.39
N VAL A 179 -25.07 13.60 -65.85
CA VAL A 179 -23.61 13.52 -66.12
C VAL A 179 -23.11 14.65 -67.02
N ASP A 180 -23.90 15.05 -68.03
CA ASP A 180 -23.51 16.05 -69.02
C ASP A 180 -23.27 17.45 -68.41
N LEU A 181 -23.83 17.73 -67.23
CA LEU A 181 -23.65 19.00 -66.52
C LEU A 181 -22.54 18.96 -65.46
N LEU A 182 -21.85 17.82 -65.28
CA LEU A 182 -20.75 17.72 -64.32
C LEU A 182 -19.45 18.32 -64.91
N PRO A 183 -18.69 19.12 -64.13
CA PRO A 183 -17.45 19.73 -64.61
C PRO A 183 -16.38 18.68 -65.01
N SER A 184 -15.70 18.87 -66.14
CA SER A 184 -14.54 18.05 -66.53
C SER A 184 -13.30 18.43 -65.69
N LEU A 185 -12.96 17.60 -64.69
CA LEU A 185 -11.88 17.86 -63.73
C LEU A 185 -10.51 17.33 -64.20
N SER A 186 -9.97 17.85 -65.31
CA SER A 186 -8.64 17.45 -65.80
C SER A 186 -7.44 18.16 -65.14
N ALA A 187 -7.65 19.15 -64.27
CA ALA A 187 -6.57 20.08 -63.90
C ALA A 187 -5.99 20.01 -62.46
N LEU A 188 -6.57 19.28 -61.49
CA LEU A 188 -6.02 19.26 -60.12
C LEU A 188 -5.99 17.86 -59.47
N SER A 189 -4.76 17.37 -59.26
CA SER A 189 -4.32 16.25 -58.40
C SER A 189 -4.29 14.80 -58.96
N ARG A 190 -3.13 14.15 -58.77
CA ARG A 190 -2.64 12.87 -59.34
C ARG A 190 -3.17 11.58 -58.66
N ARG A 191 -4.37 11.58 -58.08
CA ARG A 191 -5.12 10.32 -57.79
C ARG A 191 -6.49 10.34 -58.48
N SER A 192 -6.44 10.51 -59.79
CA SER A 192 -7.33 9.95 -60.82
C SER A 192 -8.58 9.20 -60.31
N ARG A 193 -9.66 9.93 -59.98
CA ARG A 193 -11.02 9.47 -60.28
C ARG A 193 -11.28 9.77 -61.76
N LYS A 194 -10.74 8.91 -62.62
CA LYS A 194 -10.95 8.92 -64.08
C LYS A 194 -12.45 8.77 -64.32
N VAL A 195 -13.08 9.86 -64.78
CA VAL A 195 -14.51 9.99 -65.10
C VAL A 195 -15.39 9.94 -63.84
N TRP A 196 -16.28 10.92 -63.63
CA TRP A 196 -17.16 11.04 -62.45
C TRP A 196 -17.93 9.74 -62.15
N PHE A 197 -18.12 8.90 -63.16
CA PHE A 197 -18.63 7.54 -63.06
C PHE A 197 -17.75 6.64 -63.92
N GLN A 198 -17.37 5.46 -63.41
CA GLN A 198 -16.78 4.43 -64.26
C GLN A 198 -17.83 3.94 -65.27
N SER A 199 -17.42 3.37 -66.40
CA SER A 199 -18.37 2.82 -67.40
C SER A 199 -19.38 1.85 -66.78
N TYR A 200 -18.97 1.12 -65.75
CA TYR A 200 -19.78 0.16 -65.01
C TYR A 200 -20.72 0.79 -63.95
N ASP A 201 -20.53 2.06 -63.58
CA ASP A 201 -21.37 2.75 -62.60
C ASP A 201 -22.54 3.51 -63.24
N MET A 202 -22.48 3.72 -64.56
CA MET A 202 -23.49 4.49 -65.31
C MET A 202 -24.86 3.81 -65.37
N ASP A 203 -24.92 2.49 -65.23
CA ASP A 203 -26.16 1.71 -65.25
C ASP A 203 -26.69 1.40 -63.85
N LYS A 204 -25.96 1.78 -62.79
CA LYS A 204 -26.37 1.51 -61.41
C LYS A 204 -27.28 2.64 -60.89
N PRO A 205 -28.19 2.33 -59.94
CA PRO A 205 -28.96 3.34 -59.23
C PRO A 205 -28.04 4.38 -58.60
N ILE A 206 -28.34 5.67 -58.80
CA ILE A 206 -27.49 6.75 -58.29
C ILE A 206 -27.35 6.71 -56.77
N VAL A 207 -28.38 6.26 -56.06
CA VAL A 207 -28.38 6.10 -54.60
C VAL A 207 -27.36 5.06 -54.15
N PHE A 208 -27.22 3.97 -54.92
CA PHE A 208 -26.24 2.94 -54.64
C PHE A 208 -24.81 3.45 -54.88
N VAL A 209 -24.59 4.14 -56.01
CA VAL A 209 -23.30 4.78 -56.30
C VAL A 209 -22.92 5.76 -55.19
N ALA A 210 -23.85 6.64 -54.80
CA ALA A 210 -23.59 7.62 -53.75
C ALA A 210 -23.28 6.97 -52.39
N PHE A 211 -24.05 5.94 -52.01
CA PHE A 211 -23.81 5.18 -50.78
C PHE A 211 -22.45 4.47 -50.78
N THR A 212 -22.10 3.78 -51.87
CA THR A 212 -20.81 3.09 -51.98
C THR A 212 -19.63 4.06 -51.96
N GLU A 213 -19.76 5.24 -52.55
CA GLU A 213 -18.69 6.26 -52.54
C GLU A 213 -18.50 6.87 -51.15
N ILE A 214 -19.58 7.11 -50.39
CA ILE A 214 -19.51 7.56 -48.99
C ILE A 214 -18.80 6.50 -48.13
N VAL A 215 -19.25 5.26 -48.21
CA VAL A 215 -18.71 4.13 -47.44
C VAL A 215 -17.24 3.84 -47.78
N ARG A 216 -16.84 3.96 -49.05
CA ARG A 216 -15.45 3.69 -49.50
C ARG A 216 -14.45 4.76 -49.07
N ASN A 217 -14.89 6.02 -48.99
CA ASN A 217 -14.02 7.16 -48.67
C ASN A 217 -14.03 7.55 -47.17
N ASP A 218 -14.61 6.72 -46.32
CA ASP A 218 -14.83 7.04 -44.90
C ASP A 218 -13.58 6.83 -44.03
N ALA A 219 -12.62 7.76 -44.12
CA ALA A 219 -11.43 7.73 -43.28
C ALA A 219 -11.80 8.01 -41.81
N LYS A 220 -11.43 7.09 -40.89
CA LYS A 220 -11.75 7.16 -39.45
C LYS A 220 -13.25 7.34 -39.15
N PHE A 221 -14.14 6.86 -40.04
CA PHE A 221 -15.58 6.88 -39.81
C PHE A 221 -16.19 8.27 -39.60
N ALA A 222 -15.61 9.30 -40.21
CA ALA A 222 -16.07 10.68 -40.07
C ALA A 222 -17.46 10.91 -40.70
N SER A 223 -17.81 10.15 -41.74
CA SER A 223 -19.13 10.17 -42.39
C SER A 223 -20.14 9.18 -41.78
N LEU A 224 -19.79 8.52 -40.68
CA LEU A 224 -20.70 7.64 -39.93
C LEU A 224 -22.07 8.27 -39.61
N PRO A 225 -22.19 9.57 -39.25
CA PRO A 225 -23.50 10.20 -39.05
C PRO A 225 -24.39 10.21 -40.31
N VAL A 226 -23.79 10.20 -41.50
CA VAL A 226 -24.49 10.10 -42.78
C VAL A 226 -25.01 8.67 -42.97
N VAL A 227 -24.14 7.68 -42.81
CA VAL A 227 -24.49 6.25 -42.93
C VAL A 227 -25.56 5.86 -41.90
N HIS A 228 -25.38 6.23 -40.63
CA HIS A 228 -26.36 6.06 -39.57
C HIS A 228 -27.71 6.68 -39.94
N GLY A 229 -27.71 7.90 -40.50
CA GLY A 229 -28.92 8.59 -40.93
C GLY A 229 -29.68 7.87 -42.04
N ILE A 230 -28.96 7.25 -42.98
CA ILE A 230 -29.53 6.46 -44.09
C ILE A 230 -30.13 5.16 -43.54
N VAL A 231 -29.36 4.40 -42.75
CA VAL A 231 -29.79 3.11 -42.18
C VAL A 231 -31.01 3.31 -41.27
N LYS A 232 -31.03 4.33 -40.42
CA LYS A 232 -32.14 4.61 -39.50
C LYS A 232 -33.47 4.94 -40.19
N HIS A 233 -33.46 5.61 -41.33
CA HIS A 233 -34.69 6.08 -41.98
C HIS A 233 -35.13 5.21 -43.16
N TYR A 234 -34.22 4.45 -43.76
CA TYR A 234 -34.47 3.65 -44.96
C TYR A 234 -34.13 2.17 -44.79
N SER A 235 -34.05 1.67 -43.54
CA SER A 235 -33.86 0.24 -43.21
C SER A 235 -34.82 -0.65 -43.99
N ASP A 236 -36.11 -0.31 -43.95
CA ASP A 236 -37.21 -1.15 -44.41
C ASP A 236 -37.31 -1.19 -45.95
N ILE A 237 -36.67 -0.24 -46.64
CA ILE A 237 -36.74 -0.09 -48.11
C ILE A 237 -35.42 -0.54 -48.76
N LEU A 238 -34.28 0.00 -48.31
CA LEU A 238 -32.97 -0.24 -48.94
C LEU A 238 -32.27 -1.50 -48.44
N PHE A 239 -32.46 -1.83 -47.15
CA PHE A 239 -31.72 -2.90 -46.48
C PHE A 239 -32.60 -4.09 -46.07
N SER A 240 -33.86 -4.12 -46.51
CA SER A 240 -34.79 -5.21 -46.20
C SER A 240 -34.31 -6.55 -46.76
N ASP A 241 -34.35 -7.59 -45.92
CA ASP A 241 -33.87 -8.93 -46.25
C ASP A 241 -34.77 -9.59 -47.31
N PRO A 242 -34.20 -10.07 -48.45
CA PRO A 242 -34.92 -10.85 -49.43
C PRO A 242 -35.52 -12.16 -48.87
N SER A 243 -35.16 -12.62 -47.68
CA SER A 243 -35.68 -13.86 -47.08
C SER A 243 -36.71 -13.64 -45.96
N SER A 244 -36.96 -12.39 -45.57
CA SER A 244 -37.84 -12.07 -44.43
C SER A 244 -39.34 -12.32 -44.68
N ASN A 245 -40.05 -12.72 -43.62
CA ASN A 245 -41.51 -12.92 -43.53
C ASN A 245 -42.29 -11.58 -43.52
N ILE A 246 -42.02 -10.69 -44.48
CA ILE A 246 -42.85 -9.50 -44.69
C ILE A 246 -44.15 -9.94 -45.39
N GLU A 247 -45.29 -9.33 -45.05
CA GLU A 247 -46.56 -9.51 -45.77
C GLU A 247 -46.34 -9.46 -47.29
N THR A 248 -46.89 -10.45 -48.01
CA THR A 248 -46.66 -10.65 -49.45
C THR A 248 -46.92 -9.40 -50.29
N ASP A 249 -47.88 -8.58 -49.88
CA ASP A 249 -48.29 -7.35 -50.57
C ASP A 249 -47.23 -6.23 -50.46
N ASN A 250 -46.65 -6.03 -49.27
CA ASN A 250 -45.60 -5.03 -49.06
C ASN A 250 -44.33 -5.39 -49.83
N ARG A 251 -44.05 -6.69 -49.95
CA ARG A 251 -42.91 -7.23 -50.67
C ARG A 251 -42.99 -7.00 -52.18
N ALA A 252 -44.16 -7.24 -52.78
CA ALA A 252 -44.38 -6.96 -54.20
C ALA A 252 -44.23 -5.46 -54.52
N LEU A 253 -44.72 -4.58 -53.65
CA LEU A 253 -44.55 -3.13 -53.79
C LEU A 253 -43.08 -2.70 -53.63
N LEU A 254 -42.34 -3.33 -52.71
CA LEU A 254 -40.91 -3.11 -52.52
C LEU A 254 -40.09 -3.57 -53.72
N ASP A 255 -40.36 -4.75 -54.27
CA ASP A 255 -39.65 -5.30 -55.43
C ASP A 255 -39.81 -4.42 -56.68
N ALA A 256 -40.96 -3.78 -56.83
CA ALA A 256 -41.21 -2.82 -57.90
C ALA A 256 -40.42 -1.49 -57.74
N ILE A 257 -40.10 -1.08 -56.51
CA ILE A 257 -39.37 0.16 -56.23
C ILE A 257 -37.85 -0.09 -56.19
N CYS A 258 -37.43 -1.10 -55.44
CA CYS A 258 -36.05 -1.48 -55.19
C CYS A 258 -35.90 -3.00 -55.41
N PRO A 259 -35.41 -3.41 -56.60
CA PRO A 259 -35.22 -4.82 -56.92
C PRO A 259 -34.35 -5.56 -55.89
N PRO A 260 -34.58 -6.86 -55.66
CA PRO A 260 -33.86 -7.63 -54.64
C PRO A 260 -32.34 -7.68 -54.86
N GLU A 261 -31.88 -7.56 -56.11
CA GLU A 261 -30.46 -7.46 -56.48
C GLU A 261 -29.77 -6.26 -55.81
N TRP A 262 -30.43 -5.10 -55.83
CA TRP A 262 -29.89 -3.87 -55.25
C TRP A 262 -29.96 -3.90 -53.73
N ARG A 263 -31.03 -4.43 -53.14
CA ARG A 263 -31.14 -4.61 -51.68
C ARG A 263 -30.04 -5.52 -51.15
N SER A 264 -29.74 -6.60 -51.87
CA SER A 264 -28.62 -7.51 -51.55
C SER A 264 -27.27 -6.81 -51.67
N SER A 265 -27.08 -5.98 -52.69
CA SER A 265 -25.86 -5.18 -52.89
C SER A 265 -25.66 -4.12 -51.79
N PHE A 266 -26.73 -3.45 -51.35
CA PHE A 266 -26.72 -2.51 -50.23
C PHE A 266 -26.36 -3.22 -48.91
N ARG A 267 -26.97 -4.37 -48.62
CA ARG A 267 -26.66 -5.19 -47.43
C ARG A 267 -25.20 -5.65 -47.44
N SER A 268 -24.71 -6.19 -48.56
CA SER A 268 -23.30 -6.63 -48.70
C SER A 268 -22.31 -5.48 -48.48
N THR A 269 -22.58 -4.30 -49.04
CA THR A 269 -21.74 -3.11 -48.85
C THR A 269 -21.77 -2.64 -47.38
N LEU A 270 -22.94 -2.66 -46.75
CA LEU A 270 -23.11 -2.27 -45.34
C LEU A 270 -22.46 -3.28 -44.39
N GLN A 271 -22.51 -4.58 -44.69
CA GLN A 271 -21.83 -5.63 -43.93
C GLN A 271 -20.32 -5.45 -43.96
N HIS A 272 -19.72 -5.18 -45.12
CA HIS A 272 -18.29 -4.90 -45.21
C HIS A 272 -17.89 -3.61 -44.47
N TYR A 273 -18.77 -2.62 -44.43
CA TYR A 273 -18.56 -1.41 -43.60
C TYR A 273 -18.66 -1.72 -42.11
N TYR A 274 -19.61 -2.56 -41.70
CA TYR A 274 -19.80 -3.00 -40.32
C TYR A 274 -18.57 -3.75 -39.78
N GLU A 275 -18.01 -4.69 -40.55
CA GLU A 275 -16.78 -5.40 -40.17
C GLU A 275 -15.61 -4.44 -39.93
N LYS A 276 -15.44 -3.43 -40.80
CA LYS A 276 -14.43 -2.38 -40.60
C LYS A 276 -14.72 -1.53 -39.37
N LEU A 277 -15.98 -1.21 -39.13
CA LEU A 277 -16.42 -0.41 -37.99
C LEU A 277 -16.21 -1.16 -36.66
N LEU A 278 -16.43 -2.48 -36.62
CA LEU A 278 -16.13 -3.34 -35.48
C LEU A 278 -14.64 -3.33 -35.14
N ASN A 279 -13.78 -3.54 -36.13
CA ASN A 279 -12.32 -3.47 -35.94
C ASN A 279 -11.89 -2.08 -35.42
N TYR A 280 -12.51 -1.02 -35.95
CA TYR A 280 -12.26 0.34 -35.48
C TYR A 280 -12.74 0.57 -34.05
N LEU A 281 -13.92 0.07 -33.67
CA LEU A 281 -14.43 0.14 -32.31
C LEU A 281 -13.49 -0.58 -31.32
N GLN A 282 -13.01 -1.78 -31.66
CA GLN A 282 -12.08 -2.54 -30.82
C GLN A 282 -10.74 -1.82 -30.64
N THR A 283 -10.15 -1.32 -31.73
CA THR A 283 -8.90 -0.54 -31.67
C THR A 283 -9.07 0.76 -30.90
N TYR A 284 -10.17 1.48 -31.10
CA TYR A 284 -10.49 2.71 -30.39
C TYR A 284 -10.71 2.46 -28.89
N HIS A 285 -11.41 1.38 -28.55
CA HIS A 285 -11.61 0.95 -27.16
C HIS A 285 -10.29 0.59 -26.47
N ALA A 286 -9.39 -0.12 -27.16
CA ALA A 286 -8.06 -0.42 -26.64
C ALA A 286 -7.23 0.86 -26.40
N GLU A 287 -7.31 1.85 -27.28
CA GLU A 287 -6.68 3.16 -27.09
C GLU A 287 -7.27 3.93 -25.90
N TYR A 288 -8.60 3.90 -25.74
CA TYR A 288 -9.28 4.48 -24.60
C TYR A 288 -8.81 3.84 -23.29
N MET A 289 -8.78 2.51 -23.21
CA MET A 289 -8.29 1.78 -22.03
C MET A 289 -6.83 2.11 -21.71
N LYS A 290 -5.98 2.23 -22.73
CA LYS A 290 -4.58 2.64 -22.56
C LYS A 290 -4.46 4.06 -21.99
N ARG A 291 -5.22 5.04 -22.51
CA ARG A 291 -5.24 6.41 -21.97
C ARG A 291 -5.84 6.49 -20.57
N LYS A 292 -6.90 5.73 -20.29
CA LYS A 292 -7.53 5.62 -18.97
C LYS A 292 -6.50 5.11 -17.96
N LYS A 293 -5.79 4.01 -18.27
CA LYS A 293 -4.71 3.47 -17.43
C LYS A 293 -3.59 4.47 -17.20
N GLN A 294 -3.09 5.13 -18.24
CA GLN A 294 -2.04 6.15 -18.10
C GLN A 294 -2.49 7.34 -17.24
N THR A 295 -3.74 7.78 -17.38
CA THR A 295 -4.29 8.87 -16.58
C THR A 295 -4.49 8.45 -15.14
N HIS A 296 -4.94 7.21 -14.91
CA HIS A 296 -5.03 6.61 -13.59
C HIS A 296 -3.66 6.51 -12.92
N ASP A 297 -2.66 5.93 -13.59
CA ASP A 297 -1.28 5.82 -13.08
C ASP A 297 -0.69 7.19 -12.75
N LEU A 298 -0.97 8.22 -13.57
CA LEU A 298 -0.52 9.58 -13.30
C LEU A 298 -1.29 10.24 -12.17
N ALA A 299 -2.59 9.99 -12.03
CA ALA A 299 -3.39 10.45 -10.89
C ALA A 299 -2.90 9.81 -9.58
N VAL A 300 -2.59 8.51 -9.63
CA VAL A 300 -1.98 7.73 -8.55
C VAL A 300 -0.60 8.32 -8.21
N ASN A 301 0.28 8.49 -9.20
CA ASN A 301 1.64 8.97 -8.99
C ASN A 301 1.73 10.46 -8.60
N ARG A 302 0.87 11.34 -9.11
CA ARG A 302 0.92 12.79 -8.88
C ARG A 302 -0.11 13.32 -7.89
N GLY A 303 -1.13 12.53 -7.52
CA GLY A 303 -2.17 12.92 -6.56
C GLY A 303 -3.06 14.07 -7.05
N GLU A 304 -2.94 14.43 -8.33
CA GLU A 304 -3.71 15.46 -9.02
C GLU A 304 -4.19 14.88 -10.34
N VAL A 305 -5.49 15.03 -10.60
CA VAL A 305 -6.11 14.63 -11.85
C VAL A 305 -6.13 15.86 -12.75
N ASN A 306 -5.41 15.82 -13.87
CA ASN A 306 -5.47 16.92 -14.84
C ASN A 306 -6.87 16.99 -15.46
N GLU A 307 -7.57 18.11 -15.26
CA GLU A 307 -8.91 18.38 -15.79
C GLU A 307 -8.97 18.24 -17.32
N GLU A 308 -7.92 18.65 -18.03
CA GLU A 308 -7.84 18.52 -19.49
C GLU A 308 -7.86 17.04 -19.92
N ARG A 309 -7.14 16.16 -19.22
CA ARG A 309 -7.12 14.73 -19.55
C ARG A 309 -8.44 14.05 -19.22
N MET A 310 -9.12 14.48 -18.15
CA MET A 310 -10.46 14.00 -17.85
C MET A 310 -11.46 14.44 -18.91
N HIS A 311 -11.33 15.68 -19.40
CA HIS A 311 -12.13 16.16 -20.51
C HIS A 311 -11.89 15.33 -21.78
N ASP A 312 -10.63 15.09 -22.13
CA ASP A 312 -10.25 14.25 -23.27
C ASP A 312 -10.81 12.82 -23.14
N LEU A 313 -10.71 12.20 -21.97
CA LEU A 313 -11.28 10.87 -21.71
C LEU A 313 -12.81 10.87 -21.84
N SER A 314 -13.48 11.92 -21.36
CA SER A 314 -14.93 12.07 -21.49
C SER A 314 -15.36 12.27 -22.95
N GLU A 315 -14.54 12.95 -23.75
CA GLU A 315 -14.81 13.15 -25.17
C GLU A 315 -14.62 11.85 -25.96
N MET A 316 -13.55 11.11 -25.66
CA MET A 316 -13.30 9.77 -26.23
C MET A 316 -14.46 8.81 -25.93
N LEU A 317 -15.00 8.81 -24.71
CA LEU A 317 -16.18 8.01 -24.35
C LEU A 317 -17.40 8.38 -25.20
N LYS A 318 -17.72 9.67 -25.34
CA LYS A 318 -18.83 10.15 -26.17
C LYS A 318 -18.68 9.77 -27.64
N VAL A 319 -17.45 9.68 -28.16
CA VAL A 319 -17.20 9.18 -29.52
C VAL A 319 -17.45 7.67 -29.58
N GLN A 320 -16.96 6.91 -28.59
CA GLN A 320 -17.15 5.46 -28.51
C GLN A 320 -18.65 5.08 -28.42
N GLU A 321 -19.44 5.77 -27.60
CA GLU A 321 -20.89 5.57 -27.49
C GLU A 321 -21.64 5.84 -28.81
N ARG A 322 -21.22 6.88 -29.56
CA ARG A 322 -21.77 7.18 -30.89
C ARG A 322 -21.44 6.11 -31.91
N ILE A 323 -20.23 5.55 -31.85
CA ILE A 323 -19.82 4.42 -32.71
C ILE A 323 -20.63 3.18 -32.33
N TYR A 324 -20.72 2.86 -31.03
CA TYR A 324 -21.44 1.70 -30.52
C TYR A 324 -22.92 1.72 -30.89
N SER A 325 -23.62 2.84 -30.65
CA SER A 325 -25.03 3.00 -31.04
C SER A 325 -25.24 2.86 -32.56
N SER A 326 -24.25 3.25 -33.37
CA SER A 326 -24.30 3.05 -34.82
C SER A 326 -24.05 1.58 -35.20
N CYS A 327 -23.12 0.90 -34.52
CA CYS A 327 -22.91 -0.54 -34.68
C CYS A 327 -24.17 -1.33 -34.32
N GLU A 328 -24.82 -1.00 -33.20
CA GLU A 328 -26.04 -1.66 -32.75
C GLU A 328 -27.17 -1.50 -33.78
N LEU A 329 -27.38 -0.29 -34.31
CA LEU A 329 -28.37 -0.07 -35.36
C LEU A 329 -28.06 -0.86 -36.64
N ILE A 330 -26.79 -0.92 -37.06
CA ILE A 330 -26.40 -1.67 -38.25
C ILE A 330 -26.54 -3.19 -38.02
N ALA A 331 -26.15 -3.68 -36.84
CA ALA A 331 -26.30 -5.08 -36.45
C ALA A 331 -27.77 -5.50 -36.44
N ASN A 332 -28.66 -4.67 -35.88
CA ASN A 332 -30.10 -4.91 -35.87
C ASN A 332 -30.69 -4.99 -37.29
N VAL A 333 -30.25 -4.12 -38.21
CA VAL A 333 -30.73 -4.12 -39.60
C VAL A 333 -30.19 -5.32 -40.40
N LEU A 334 -28.94 -5.70 -40.17
CA LEU A 334 -28.31 -6.84 -40.81
C LEU A 334 -28.67 -8.19 -40.16
N GLN A 335 -29.36 -8.17 -39.01
CA GLN A 335 -29.64 -9.36 -38.17
C GLN A 335 -28.37 -10.11 -37.75
N LEU A 336 -27.34 -9.35 -37.39
CA LEU A 336 -26.07 -9.87 -36.87
C LEU A 336 -26.04 -9.78 -35.35
N GLU A 337 -25.18 -10.58 -34.72
CA GLU A 337 -24.94 -10.49 -33.29
C GLU A 337 -24.45 -9.09 -32.89
N LYS A 338 -24.95 -8.63 -31.74
CA LYS A 338 -24.56 -7.36 -31.15
C LYS A 338 -23.04 -7.29 -30.94
N PRO A 339 -22.41 -6.13 -31.16
CA PRO A 339 -20.99 -5.95 -30.88
C PRO A 339 -20.69 -6.21 -29.39
N ASP A 340 -19.81 -7.17 -29.12
CA ASP A 340 -19.31 -7.43 -27.77
C ASP A 340 -18.11 -6.51 -27.49
N ILE A 341 -18.24 -5.65 -26.47
CA ILE A 341 -17.13 -4.85 -25.97
C ILE A 341 -16.64 -5.58 -24.72
N PRO A 342 -15.36 -5.98 -24.65
CA PRO A 342 -14.80 -6.60 -23.46
C PRO A 342 -15.12 -5.76 -22.22
N SER A 343 -15.85 -6.33 -21.26
CA SER A 343 -16.05 -5.70 -19.96
C SER A 343 -14.70 -5.53 -19.26
N GLU A 344 -14.58 -4.49 -18.42
CA GLU A 344 -13.33 -4.10 -17.76
C GLU A 344 -12.68 -5.28 -16.98
N ASP A 345 -13.48 -6.26 -16.57
CA ASP A 345 -13.11 -7.45 -15.80
C ASP A 345 -12.15 -8.41 -16.53
N SER A 346 -12.21 -8.51 -17.87
CA SER A 346 -11.35 -9.46 -18.61
C SER A 346 -9.88 -9.02 -18.67
N SER A 347 -9.59 -7.74 -18.46
CA SER A 347 -8.22 -7.20 -18.52
C SER A 347 -7.54 -7.07 -17.14
N ALA A 348 -8.31 -7.15 -16.06
CA ALA A 348 -7.79 -7.12 -14.69
C ALA A 348 -7.01 -8.41 -14.35
N ASN A 349 -7.50 -9.57 -14.80
CA ASN A 349 -6.90 -10.87 -14.48
C ASN A 349 -5.58 -11.18 -15.19
N ALA A 350 -5.26 -10.54 -16.31
CA ALA A 350 -3.99 -10.75 -17.02
C ALA A 350 -2.82 -9.93 -16.44
N ASN A 351 -3.11 -8.86 -15.69
CA ASN A 351 -2.13 -7.88 -15.26
C ASN A 351 -1.53 -8.12 -13.86
N ALA A 352 -2.00 -9.13 -13.12
CA ALA A 352 -1.39 -9.57 -11.87
C ALA A 352 0.01 -10.19 -12.08
N SER A 353 0.35 -10.64 -13.30
CA SER A 353 1.60 -11.38 -13.55
C SER A 353 2.77 -10.52 -14.05
N VAL A 354 2.56 -9.28 -14.51
CA VAL A 354 3.61 -8.53 -15.25
C VAL A 354 4.24 -7.38 -14.44
N VAL A 355 3.64 -6.98 -13.31
CA VAL A 355 4.21 -5.96 -12.40
C VAL A 355 5.32 -6.53 -11.50
N ALA A 356 5.54 -7.85 -11.51
CA ALA A 356 6.61 -8.50 -10.77
C ALA A 356 8.03 -8.21 -11.31
N GLY A 357 8.17 -7.71 -12.53
CA GLY A 357 9.47 -7.61 -13.21
C GLY A 357 10.34 -6.38 -12.90
N LEU A 358 9.77 -5.29 -12.37
CA LEU A 358 10.52 -4.04 -12.12
C LEU A 358 10.73 -3.70 -10.64
N SER A 359 10.26 -4.55 -9.72
CA SER A 359 10.48 -4.41 -8.26
C SER A 359 11.58 -5.36 -7.75
N SER A 360 12.51 -5.74 -8.63
CA SER A 360 13.51 -6.79 -8.38
C SER A 360 14.61 -6.45 -7.35
N SER A 361 14.61 -5.25 -6.76
CA SER A 361 15.62 -4.90 -5.73
C SER A 361 15.10 -5.06 -4.29
N TYR A 362 13.81 -5.31 -4.07
CA TYR A 362 13.23 -5.48 -2.73
C TYR A 362 12.37 -6.75 -2.55
N SER A 363 12.19 -7.58 -3.58
CA SER A 363 11.35 -8.79 -3.51
C SER A 363 12.07 -10.06 -3.03
N LYS A 364 13.25 -9.97 -2.40
CA LYS A 364 13.82 -11.11 -1.64
C LYS A 364 13.23 -11.15 -0.23
N LEU A 365 11.92 -11.24 -0.15
CA LEU A 365 11.19 -11.68 1.03
C LEU A 365 10.52 -12.99 0.64
N THR A 366 10.88 -14.05 1.34
CA THR A 366 10.27 -15.37 1.23
C THR A 366 8.74 -15.25 1.43
N PRO A 367 7.91 -16.01 0.69
CA PRO A 367 6.44 -15.99 0.83
C PRO A 367 5.88 -16.39 2.21
N LEU A 368 6.72 -16.66 3.20
CA LEU A 368 6.31 -17.16 4.52
C LEU A 368 6.06 -16.04 5.56
N GLU A 369 6.36 -14.77 5.24
CA GLU A 369 6.34 -13.66 6.21
C GLU A 369 5.30 -12.56 5.93
N ARG A 370 4.42 -12.72 4.93
CA ARG A 370 3.19 -11.90 4.85
C ARG A 370 2.16 -12.52 5.78
N SER A 371 2.00 -11.99 6.99
CA SER A 371 0.75 -12.20 7.72
C SER A 371 -0.38 -11.70 6.81
N ASP A 372 -1.20 -12.63 6.31
CA ASP A 372 -2.12 -12.47 5.17
C ASP A 372 -3.36 -11.59 5.49
N SER A 373 -3.29 -10.74 6.50
CA SER A 373 -4.38 -9.86 6.96
C SER A 373 -3.95 -8.41 6.97
N ILE A 374 -4.76 -7.55 6.33
CA ILE A 374 -4.64 -6.07 6.36
C ILE A 374 -4.77 -5.56 7.81
N TRP A 375 -5.54 -6.27 8.64
CA TRP A 375 -5.94 -5.90 9.99
C TRP A 375 -5.15 -6.69 11.05
N GLU A 376 -4.92 -6.09 12.22
CA GLU A 376 -4.15 -6.70 13.30
C GLU A 376 -4.95 -7.74 14.07
N HIS A 377 -6.26 -7.52 14.15
CA HIS A 377 -7.19 -8.38 14.86
C HIS A 377 -8.42 -8.66 13.99
N ASP A 378 -9.01 -9.84 14.14
CA ASP A 378 -10.23 -10.22 13.44
C ASP A 378 -11.42 -9.32 13.80
N ASP A 379 -11.44 -8.74 15.01
CA ASP A 379 -12.48 -7.81 15.45
C ASP A 379 -12.41 -6.48 14.68
N GLU A 380 -11.20 -5.97 14.37
CA GLU A 380 -11.03 -4.79 13.52
C GLU A 380 -11.48 -5.09 12.09
N ARG A 381 -11.14 -6.26 11.57
CA ARG A 381 -11.57 -6.70 10.24
C ARG A 381 -13.10 -6.73 10.15
N LYS A 382 -13.78 -7.35 11.10
CA LYS A 382 -15.26 -7.35 11.17
C LYS A 382 -15.81 -5.92 11.26
N PHE A 383 -15.18 -5.06 12.04
CA PHE A 383 -15.64 -3.67 12.17
C PHE A 383 -15.53 -2.84 10.88
N TYR A 384 -14.51 -3.06 10.04
CA TYR A 384 -14.31 -2.27 8.81
C TYR A 384 -14.81 -2.94 7.52
N GLU A 385 -14.83 -4.27 7.44
CA GLU A 385 -15.22 -5.02 6.23
C GLU A 385 -16.63 -5.62 6.31
N ASP A 386 -17.07 -6.05 7.49
CA ASP A 386 -18.41 -6.64 7.68
C ASP A 386 -19.43 -5.53 7.97
N LEU A 387 -19.99 -4.97 6.90
CA LEU A 387 -21.00 -3.91 6.92
C LEU A 387 -22.39 -4.47 6.60
N LEU A 388 -23.40 -3.93 7.28
CA LEU A 388 -24.80 -4.32 7.04
C LEU A 388 -25.23 -3.98 5.61
N ASN A 389 -25.70 -5.00 4.87
CA ASN A 389 -26.28 -4.82 3.54
C ASN A 389 -27.74 -4.38 3.63
N LEU A 390 -27.99 -3.08 3.44
CA LEU A 390 -29.33 -2.49 3.62
C LEU A 390 -30.36 -2.99 2.60
N SER A 391 -29.93 -3.56 1.48
CA SER A 391 -30.81 -4.15 0.45
C SER A 391 -31.60 -5.36 0.94
N THR A 392 -31.14 -6.05 2.00
CA THR A 392 -31.78 -7.27 2.51
C THR A 392 -32.80 -7.01 3.63
N MET A 393 -32.71 -5.87 4.32
CA MET A 393 -33.47 -5.57 5.54
C MET A 393 -34.56 -4.51 5.35
N VAL A 394 -34.51 -3.74 4.25
CA VAL A 394 -35.43 -2.63 3.97
C VAL A 394 -36.22 -2.93 2.68
N PRO A 395 -37.55 -2.69 2.65
CA PRO A 395 -38.37 -2.93 1.46
C PRO A 395 -37.87 -2.19 0.21
N GLU A 396 -37.93 -2.85 -0.97
CA GLU A 396 -37.50 -2.31 -2.27
C GLU A 396 -38.09 -0.94 -2.62
N SER A 397 -39.25 -0.58 -2.07
CA SER A 397 -39.89 0.73 -2.27
C SER A 397 -39.09 1.91 -1.68
N LEU A 398 -38.20 1.69 -0.72
CA LEU A 398 -37.32 2.70 -0.12
C LEU A 398 -35.92 2.71 -0.75
N LEU A 399 -35.61 1.73 -1.62
CA LEU A 399 -34.37 1.64 -2.35
C LEU A 399 -34.54 2.31 -3.72
N PRO A 400 -33.62 3.18 -4.16
CA PRO A 400 -33.65 3.66 -5.54
C PRO A 400 -33.50 2.47 -6.49
N SER A 401 -34.41 2.34 -7.47
CA SER A 401 -34.49 1.22 -8.41
C SER A 401 -33.14 0.98 -9.11
N ILE A 402 -32.47 -0.12 -8.75
CA ILE A 402 -31.32 -0.64 -9.49
C ILE A 402 -31.88 -1.50 -10.64
N PRO A 403 -31.42 -1.32 -11.90
CA PRO A 403 -31.82 -2.20 -13.00
C PRO A 403 -31.45 -3.66 -12.69
N SER A 404 -32.44 -4.53 -12.69
CA SER A 404 -32.32 -5.95 -12.36
C SER A 404 -31.54 -6.73 -13.43
N ASN A 405 -30.36 -7.26 -13.05
CA ASN A 405 -29.91 -8.63 -13.37
C ASN A 405 -28.57 -8.90 -12.66
N ILE A 406 -28.60 -9.49 -11.47
CA ILE A 406 -27.43 -10.15 -10.87
C ILE A 406 -27.93 -11.42 -10.17
N ASP A 407 -27.61 -12.57 -10.76
CA ASP A 407 -27.56 -13.85 -10.05
C ASP A 407 -26.27 -13.89 -9.20
N THR A 408 -26.40 -14.55 -8.06
CA THR A 408 -25.50 -14.59 -6.91
C THR A 408 -24.03 -14.90 -7.22
N GLY A 409 -23.14 -13.96 -6.92
CA GLY A 409 -21.68 -14.10 -6.88
C GLY A 409 -21.05 -12.80 -6.36
N SER A 410 -20.55 -12.82 -5.13
CA SER A 410 -20.37 -11.65 -4.28
C SER A 410 -19.01 -10.92 -4.42
N VAL A 411 -19.09 -9.59 -4.36
CA VAL A 411 -18.08 -8.59 -3.88
C VAL A 411 -17.06 -7.98 -4.87
N GLU A 412 -17.42 -7.49 -6.06
CA GLU A 412 -16.52 -6.54 -6.79
C GLU A 412 -17.18 -5.33 -7.50
N HIS A 413 -18.51 -5.26 -7.65
CA HIS A 413 -19.15 -4.23 -8.49
C HIS A 413 -19.52 -2.87 -7.83
N MET A 414 -18.84 -2.41 -6.77
CA MET A 414 -19.04 -1.06 -6.21
C MET A 414 -17.97 -0.03 -6.63
N ARG A 415 -17.13 -0.31 -7.63
CA ARG A 415 -15.97 0.54 -7.96
C ARG A 415 -16.13 1.55 -9.11
N ASP A 416 -17.06 1.37 -10.05
CA ASP A 416 -17.03 2.18 -11.30
C ASP A 416 -18.18 3.19 -11.50
N ALA A 417 -19.14 3.31 -10.57
CA ALA A 417 -20.20 4.34 -10.67
C ALA A 417 -19.79 5.75 -10.17
N SER A 418 -18.53 5.96 -9.74
CA SER A 418 -18.06 7.25 -9.21
C SER A 418 -17.25 8.11 -10.21
N ILE A 419 -17.24 7.76 -11.50
CA ILE A 419 -16.63 8.58 -12.57
C ILE A 419 -17.67 8.91 -13.64
N GLU A 420 -18.85 9.38 -13.22
CA GLU A 420 -19.66 10.29 -14.03
C GLU A 420 -19.61 11.68 -13.40
N THR A 421 -19.32 12.63 -14.26
CA THR A 421 -19.22 14.08 -14.03
C THR A 421 -20.14 14.64 -12.94
N LEU A 422 -19.55 15.24 -11.90
CA LEU A 422 -20.16 16.41 -11.25
C LEU A 422 -20.02 17.59 -12.24
N PRO A 423 -21.12 18.19 -12.73
CA PRO A 423 -21.06 19.42 -13.51
C PRO A 423 -20.68 20.58 -12.59
N ILE A 424 -19.48 21.14 -12.79
CA ILE A 424 -19.11 22.46 -12.25
C ILE A 424 -19.73 23.52 -13.17
N THR A 425 -21.07 23.59 -13.20
CA THR A 425 -21.85 24.68 -13.80
C THR A 425 -23.15 24.86 -13.03
N ALA A 426 -23.03 25.09 -11.72
CA ALA A 426 -24.13 25.57 -10.87
C ALA A 426 -23.61 26.56 -9.81
N SER A 427 -22.58 27.33 -10.16
CA SER A 427 -22.00 28.40 -9.34
C SER A 427 -22.82 29.71 -9.35
N SER A 428 -24.11 29.68 -9.72
CA SER A 428 -24.95 30.89 -9.76
C SER A 428 -26.18 30.88 -8.83
N GLU A 429 -26.45 29.82 -8.07
CA GLU A 429 -27.66 29.77 -7.20
C GLU A 429 -27.41 29.44 -5.72
N LEU A 430 -26.16 29.46 -5.26
CA LEU A 430 -25.79 29.24 -3.84
C LEU A 430 -25.21 30.49 -3.13
N ASN A 431 -25.43 31.68 -3.70
CA ASN A 431 -25.04 32.99 -3.14
C ASN A 431 -26.00 33.53 -2.07
N SER A 432 -26.87 32.72 -1.46
CA SER A 432 -27.84 33.18 -0.45
C SER A 432 -27.55 32.69 0.98
N LEU A 433 -26.34 32.20 1.25
CA LEU A 433 -25.91 31.81 2.62
C LEU A 433 -24.58 32.48 3.02
N SER A 434 -24.27 33.63 2.44
CA SER A 434 -23.02 34.38 2.65
C SER A 434 -23.15 35.62 3.54
N ASP A 435 -24.09 35.64 4.48
CA ASP A 435 -24.16 36.68 5.51
C ASP A 435 -24.43 36.06 6.88
N LEU A 436 -23.36 35.63 7.57
CA LEU A 436 -23.23 35.79 9.01
C LEU A 436 -21.74 35.91 9.35
N SER A 437 -21.40 37.11 9.80
CA SER A 437 -20.11 37.69 10.12
C SER A 437 -19.32 36.97 11.22
N ASP A 438 -17.99 37.04 11.08
CA ASP A 438 -17.02 37.01 12.18
C ASP A 438 -17.46 37.92 13.35
N SER A 439 -17.54 37.37 14.57
CA SER A 439 -17.12 38.03 15.81
C SER A 439 -17.20 37.06 17.02
N ASP A 440 -16.06 36.98 17.69
CA ASP A 440 -15.79 36.64 19.09
C ASP A 440 -16.01 35.24 19.70
N ASP A 441 -14.93 34.83 20.38
CA ASP A 441 -14.82 33.80 21.40
C ASP A 441 -15.77 34.05 22.59
N SER A 442 -16.44 32.99 23.05
CA SER A 442 -16.63 32.69 24.48
C SER A 442 -17.23 31.30 24.67
N GLU A 443 -16.57 30.48 25.49
CA GLU A 443 -17.07 29.19 25.96
C GLU A 443 -18.13 29.38 27.06
N ASP A 444 -18.95 28.33 27.21
CA ASP A 444 -19.88 27.97 28.29
C ASP A 444 -21.30 28.58 28.34
N GLY A 445 -22.30 27.70 28.17
CA GLY A 445 -23.68 27.97 28.60
C GLY A 445 -24.78 27.16 27.89
N ILE A 446 -25.08 25.97 28.42
CA ILE A 446 -26.43 25.38 28.62
C ILE A 446 -27.44 25.41 27.46
N LEU A 447 -27.94 24.20 27.14
CA LEU A 447 -29.19 23.89 26.44
C LEU A 447 -30.30 24.94 26.65
N SER A 448 -30.65 25.69 25.60
CA SER A 448 -32.02 26.18 25.43
C SER A 448 -32.34 26.38 23.94
N ILE A 449 -33.13 25.46 23.40
CA ILE A 449 -33.79 25.63 22.11
C ILE A 449 -35.02 26.49 22.40
N LYS A 450 -34.98 27.78 22.06
CA LYS A 450 -36.19 28.60 21.91
C LYS A 450 -36.69 28.44 20.47
N THR A 451 -37.76 27.68 20.31
CA THR A 451 -38.59 27.64 19.10
C THR A 451 -39.44 28.91 19.04
N SER A 452 -39.21 29.76 18.04
CA SER A 452 -40.23 30.69 17.55
C SER A 452 -41.08 29.95 16.52
N THR A 453 -42.39 29.90 16.79
CA THR A 453 -43.47 29.30 16.00
C THR A 453 -43.88 30.17 14.81
N GLU A 454 -44.63 29.56 13.89
CA GLU A 454 -45.22 30.04 12.61
C GLU A 454 -44.32 29.61 11.42
N ASP A 455 -44.58 28.55 10.64
CA ASP A 455 -45.82 27.90 10.19
C ASP A 455 -45.61 26.40 9.89
N VAL A 456 -46.71 25.67 9.59
CA VAL A 456 -46.83 24.27 9.10
C VAL A 456 -47.23 23.21 10.16
N LYS A 457 -48.54 22.95 10.25
CA LYS A 457 -49.22 22.01 11.18
C LYS A 457 -49.37 20.56 10.66
N SER A 458 -48.47 20.03 9.84
CA SER A 458 -48.56 18.61 9.40
C SER A 458 -47.24 17.82 9.35
N THR A 459 -46.09 18.41 9.72
CA THR A 459 -44.76 17.76 9.65
C THR A 459 -44.11 17.48 11.01
N THR A 460 -44.79 17.80 12.12
CA THR A 460 -44.20 17.79 13.48
C THR A 460 -43.74 16.40 13.92
N SER A 461 -44.39 15.32 13.47
CA SER A 461 -44.03 13.94 13.86
C SER A 461 -42.68 13.48 13.29
N VAL A 462 -42.45 13.66 11.98
CA VAL A 462 -41.20 13.22 11.33
C VAL A 462 -40.02 14.09 11.78
N ALA A 463 -40.23 15.40 11.93
CA ALA A 463 -39.19 16.30 12.44
C ALA A 463 -38.79 15.98 13.89
N ALA A 464 -39.74 15.58 14.74
CA ALA A 464 -39.48 15.14 16.10
C ALA A 464 -38.71 13.80 16.14
N GLN A 465 -39.07 12.85 15.27
CA GLN A 465 -38.35 11.57 15.11
C GLN A 465 -36.89 11.80 14.67
N VAL A 466 -36.65 12.68 13.70
CA VAL A 466 -35.27 13.06 13.29
C VAL A 466 -34.50 13.65 14.47
N ASN A 467 -35.12 14.54 15.26
CA ASN A 467 -34.42 15.17 16.38
C ASN A 467 -34.11 14.16 17.50
N ALA A 468 -35.03 13.23 17.79
CA ALA A 468 -34.80 12.14 18.75
C ALA A 468 -33.65 11.23 18.30
N TYR A 469 -33.62 10.86 17.02
CA TYR A 469 -32.53 10.09 16.43
C TYR A 469 -31.16 10.79 16.59
N LEU A 470 -31.09 12.09 16.24
CA LEU A 470 -29.84 12.86 16.33
C LEU A 470 -29.36 13.07 17.77
N LEU A 471 -30.26 13.16 18.75
CA LEU A 471 -29.91 13.20 20.17
C LEU A 471 -29.42 11.85 20.70
N ASN A 472 -29.87 10.74 20.10
CA ASN A 472 -29.44 9.40 20.47
C ASN A 472 -28.09 9.03 19.87
N LEU A 473 -27.71 9.51 18.68
CA LEU A 473 -26.41 9.23 18.04
C LEU A 473 -25.18 9.34 18.98
N PRO A 474 -25.06 10.40 19.81
CA PRO A 474 -24.08 10.51 20.87
C PRO A 474 -23.90 9.32 21.82
N THR A 475 -24.92 8.51 22.07
CA THR A 475 -24.90 7.43 23.07
C THR A 475 -24.50 6.08 22.45
N LEU A 476 -24.45 6.01 21.11
CA LEU A 476 -24.16 4.78 20.36
C LEU A 476 -22.65 4.55 20.27
N ASN A 477 -22.15 3.57 21.02
CA ASN A 477 -20.73 3.19 21.08
C ASN A 477 -20.48 1.70 20.79
N ASN A 478 -21.41 1.03 20.12
CA ASN A 478 -21.33 -0.39 19.76
C ASN A 478 -21.64 -0.56 18.26
N PRO A 479 -20.90 -1.40 17.49
CA PRO A 479 -21.21 -1.70 16.09
C PRO A 479 -22.66 -2.12 15.86
N GLU A 480 -23.25 -2.97 16.69
CA GLU A 480 -24.64 -3.40 16.49
C GLU A 480 -25.65 -2.26 16.66
N ALA A 481 -25.36 -1.35 17.58
CA ALA A 481 -26.22 -0.21 17.87
C ALA A 481 -26.19 0.80 16.73
N ILE A 482 -25.02 1.01 16.11
CA ILE A 482 -24.89 1.91 14.96
C ILE A 482 -25.50 1.32 13.69
N ASP A 483 -25.40 0.00 13.50
CA ASP A 483 -26.02 -0.70 12.38
C ASP A 483 -27.55 -0.64 12.46
N LYS A 484 -28.12 -0.82 13.67
CA LYS A 484 -29.55 -0.61 13.94
C LYS A 484 -29.97 0.83 13.67
N ALA A 485 -29.16 1.81 14.08
CA ALA A 485 -29.41 3.22 13.81
C ALA A 485 -29.39 3.53 12.30
N ALA A 486 -28.51 2.89 11.53
CA ALA A 486 -28.48 3.02 10.07
C ALA A 486 -29.80 2.56 9.42
N VAL A 487 -30.36 1.44 9.90
CA VAL A 487 -31.66 0.92 9.46
C VAL A 487 -32.79 1.88 9.86
N GLU A 488 -32.81 2.37 11.11
CA GLU A 488 -33.80 3.34 11.58
C GLU A 488 -33.79 4.62 10.73
N PHE A 489 -32.60 5.12 10.37
CA PHE A 489 -32.47 6.31 9.53
C PHE A 489 -33.06 6.12 8.12
N CYS A 490 -33.05 4.90 7.57
CA CYS A 490 -33.64 4.62 6.26
C CYS A 490 -35.15 4.94 6.22
N PHE A 491 -35.87 4.74 7.33
CA PHE A 491 -37.30 5.04 7.43
C PHE A 491 -37.60 6.54 7.59
N ILE A 492 -36.60 7.33 8.03
CA ILE A 492 -36.72 8.78 8.25
C ILE A 492 -35.98 9.56 7.15
N ASN A 493 -35.60 8.88 6.06
CA ASN A 493 -34.76 9.43 5.01
C ASN A 493 -35.51 10.50 4.19
N SER A 494 -34.99 11.73 4.23
CA SER A 494 -35.47 12.88 3.46
C SER A 494 -34.31 13.83 3.19
N LYS A 495 -34.41 14.69 2.18
CA LYS A 495 -33.37 15.72 1.92
C LYS A 495 -33.10 16.59 3.16
N ALA A 496 -34.13 16.90 3.95
CA ALA A 496 -34.00 17.69 5.18
C ALA A 496 -33.32 16.93 6.32
N SER A 497 -33.66 15.65 6.53
CA SER A 497 -33.03 14.82 7.58
C SER A 497 -31.57 14.49 7.26
N ARG A 498 -31.23 14.24 5.99
CA ARG A 498 -29.83 14.08 5.53
C ARG A 498 -28.97 15.31 5.82
N ASN A 499 -29.48 16.51 5.52
CA ASN A 499 -28.76 17.76 5.83
C ASN A 499 -28.58 18.00 7.33
N ARG A 500 -29.55 17.61 8.16
CA ARG A 500 -29.42 17.68 9.62
C ARG A 500 -28.41 16.66 10.15
N LEU A 501 -28.43 15.43 9.63
CA LEU A 501 -27.45 14.40 9.96
C LEU A 501 -26.02 14.86 9.62
N ILE A 502 -25.80 15.40 8.43
CA ILE A 502 -24.49 15.94 8.03
C ILE A 502 -24.02 17.04 9.00
N LYS A 503 -24.91 17.93 9.44
CA LYS A 503 -24.57 18.95 10.45
C LYS A 503 -24.16 18.32 11.77
N THR A 504 -24.90 17.33 12.27
CA THR A 504 -24.57 16.63 13.52
C THR A 504 -23.25 15.85 13.43
N LEU A 505 -23.00 15.17 12.31
CA LEU A 505 -21.75 14.42 12.08
C LEU A 505 -20.53 15.34 11.90
N THR A 506 -20.73 16.59 11.49
CA THR A 506 -19.65 17.58 11.37
C THR A 506 -19.44 18.41 12.65
N SER A 507 -20.44 18.47 13.53
CA SER A 507 -20.38 19.15 14.83
C SER A 507 -20.05 18.20 15.98
N VAL A 508 -19.00 17.40 15.85
CA VAL A 508 -18.58 16.46 16.92
C VAL A 508 -17.89 17.22 18.04
N ASN A 509 -18.24 16.90 19.29
CA ASN A 509 -17.58 17.47 20.46
C ASN A 509 -16.08 17.07 20.47
N ARG A 510 -15.20 18.05 20.71
CA ARG A 510 -13.74 17.90 20.76
C ARG A 510 -13.28 16.84 21.77
N THR A 511 -14.08 16.56 22.80
CA THR A 511 -13.76 15.58 23.85
C THR A 511 -14.10 14.14 23.48
N ARG A 512 -14.89 13.90 22.43
CA ARG A 512 -15.40 12.55 22.09
C ARG A 512 -14.92 12.07 20.72
N SER A 513 -13.61 11.89 20.61
CA SER A 513 -12.95 11.34 19.42
C SER A 513 -13.12 9.81 19.27
N ASP A 514 -13.68 9.16 20.28
CA ASP A 514 -14.06 7.75 20.35
C ASP A 514 -15.25 7.42 19.45
N LEU A 515 -16.10 8.41 19.13
CA LEU A 515 -17.30 8.20 18.30
C LEU A 515 -17.03 8.21 16.80
N LEU A 516 -15.86 8.69 16.37
CA LEU A 516 -15.55 8.87 14.95
C LEU A 516 -15.57 7.55 14.14
N PRO A 517 -15.02 6.42 14.64
CA PRO A 517 -15.12 5.15 13.94
C PRO A 517 -16.58 4.72 13.72
N TYR A 518 -17.46 4.89 14.72
CA TYR A 518 -18.88 4.54 14.62
C TYR A 518 -19.62 5.46 13.65
N TYR A 519 -19.35 6.76 13.68
CA TYR A 519 -19.93 7.71 12.71
C TYR A 519 -19.49 7.40 11.28
N CYS A 520 -18.23 7.00 11.08
CA CYS A 520 -17.75 6.60 9.76
C CYS A 520 -18.37 5.26 9.31
N ARG A 521 -18.59 4.31 10.23
CA ARG A 521 -19.34 3.06 9.95
C ARG A 521 -20.77 3.35 9.50
N LEU A 522 -21.48 4.23 10.21
CA LEU A 522 -22.83 4.67 9.83
C LEU A 522 -22.86 5.23 8.41
N VAL A 523 -21.89 6.10 8.07
CA VAL A 523 -21.79 6.72 6.74
C VAL A 523 -21.42 5.68 5.67
N ALA A 524 -20.54 4.73 5.97
CA ALA A 524 -20.18 3.65 5.06
C ALA A 524 -21.39 2.77 4.71
N ILE A 525 -22.25 2.47 5.69
CA ILE A 525 -23.51 1.73 5.49
C ILE A 525 -24.51 2.58 4.67
N LEU A 526 -24.74 3.84 5.05
CA LEU A 526 -25.69 4.73 4.36
C LEU A 526 -25.26 5.14 2.95
N LYS A 527 -23.98 4.99 2.59
CA LYS A 527 -23.45 5.25 1.25
C LYS A 527 -24.15 4.41 0.17
N GLN A 528 -24.62 3.20 0.51
CA GLN A 528 -25.32 2.30 -0.41
C GLN A 528 -26.63 2.91 -0.94
N ILE A 529 -27.34 3.69 -0.11
CA ILE A 529 -28.64 4.29 -0.45
C ILE A 529 -28.50 5.77 -0.79
N SER A 530 -27.62 6.49 -0.10
CA SER A 530 -27.50 7.95 -0.18
C SER A 530 -26.03 8.41 -0.21
N PRO A 531 -25.36 8.35 -1.38
CA PRO A 531 -23.95 8.74 -1.51
C PRO A 531 -23.70 10.22 -1.19
N ASP A 532 -24.73 11.07 -1.25
CA ASP A 532 -24.66 12.50 -0.92
C ASP A 532 -24.09 12.77 0.49
N ILE A 533 -24.43 11.94 1.48
CA ILE A 533 -23.95 12.10 2.86
C ILE A 533 -22.44 11.84 2.92
N ALA A 534 -21.98 10.76 2.29
CA ALA A 534 -20.58 10.40 2.22
C ALA A 534 -19.75 11.49 1.52
N ASN A 535 -20.24 11.99 0.38
CA ASN A 535 -19.57 13.03 -0.40
C ASN A 535 -19.45 14.35 0.38
N ALA A 536 -20.53 14.80 1.02
CA ALA A 536 -20.51 16.01 1.84
C ALA A 536 -19.50 15.93 3.00
N LEU A 537 -19.34 14.73 3.56
CA LEU A 537 -18.44 14.49 4.67
C LEU A 537 -16.96 14.46 4.24
N VAL A 538 -16.67 13.82 3.10
CA VAL A 538 -15.33 13.85 2.47
C VAL A 538 -14.93 15.29 2.14
N ASP A 539 -15.84 16.10 1.60
CA ASP A 539 -15.60 17.51 1.32
C ASP A 539 -15.34 18.34 2.59
N TYR A 540 -16.10 18.10 3.66
CA TYR A 540 -15.88 18.74 4.95
C TYR A 540 -14.48 18.40 5.49
N ALA A 541 -14.11 17.11 5.50
CA ALA A 541 -12.81 16.65 5.99
C ALA A 541 -11.65 17.29 5.20
N ARG A 542 -11.76 17.32 3.86
CA ARG A 542 -10.77 17.96 2.98
C ARG A 542 -10.62 19.46 3.25
N ARG A 543 -11.73 20.19 3.37
CA ARG A 543 -11.73 21.64 3.66
C ARG A 543 -11.19 21.94 5.05
N SER A 544 -11.56 21.14 6.05
CA SER A 544 -11.07 21.26 7.42
C SER A 544 -9.55 21.06 7.47
N PHE A 545 -9.03 20.02 6.81
CA PHE A 545 -7.59 19.76 6.72
C PHE A 545 -6.82 20.91 6.08
N LYS A 546 -7.31 21.45 4.96
CA LYS A 546 -6.67 22.61 4.30
C LYS A 546 -6.71 23.86 5.19
N ARG A 547 -7.81 24.09 5.90
CA ARG A 547 -7.94 25.22 6.85
C ARG A 547 -6.96 25.07 8.02
N MET A 548 -6.84 23.86 8.57
CA MET A 548 -5.92 23.52 9.65
C MET A 548 -4.46 23.79 9.23
N LEU A 549 -4.04 23.31 8.06
CA LEU A 549 -2.68 23.52 7.54
C LEU A 549 -2.38 25.00 7.24
N LYS A 550 -3.39 25.78 6.80
CA LYS A 550 -3.21 27.21 6.52
C LYS A 550 -3.12 28.07 7.78
N LYS A 551 -3.97 27.80 8.79
CA LYS A 551 -4.03 28.59 10.03
C LYS A 551 -2.87 28.29 10.99
N LYS A 552 -2.38 27.04 11.03
CA LYS A 552 -1.32 26.57 11.93
C LYS A 552 -1.52 26.97 13.41
N ALA A 553 -2.77 26.99 13.87
CA ALA A 553 -3.12 27.39 15.22
C ALA A 553 -2.66 26.33 16.24
N LYS A 554 -1.59 26.62 16.98
CA LYS A 554 -0.99 25.68 17.95
C LYS A 554 -1.94 25.28 19.09
N HIS A 555 -2.87 26.16 19.46
CA HIS A 555 -3.80 25.94 20.58
C HIS A 555 -4.97 25.00 20.27
N GLU A 556 -5.20 24.64 19.00
CA GLU A 556 -6.35 23.81 18.58
C GLU A 556 -6.00 22.31 18.44
N TYR A 557 -5.14 21.74 19.30
CA TYR A 557 -4.71 20.33 19.17
C TYR A 557 -5.86 19.34 19.03
N HIS A 558 -6.89 19.44 19.88
CA HIS A 558 -8.05 18.54 19.82
C HIS A 558 -8.78 18.60 18.47
N SER A 559 -8.95 19.79 17.89
CA SER A 559 -9.57 19.95 16.57
C SER A 559 -8.71 19.32 15.45
N ARG A 560 -7.38 19.36 15.60
CA ARG A 560 -6.44 18.72 14.67
C ARG A 560 -6.55 17.20 14.71
N VAL A 561 -6.46 16.62 15.91
CA VAL A 561 -6.63 15.18 16.14
C VAL A 561 -7.98 14.70 15.59
N LEU A 562 -9.06 15.45 15.87
CA LEU A 562 -10.39 15.12 15.38
C LEU A 562 -10.44 15.11 13.85
N THR A 563 -9.92 16.15 13.19
CA THR A 563 -9.89 16.24 11.73
C THR A 563 -9.07 15.11 11.10
N ILE A 564 -7.90 14.80 11.66
CA ILE A 564 -7.01 13.75 11.14
C ILE A 564 -7.63 12.37 11.34
N ARG A 565 -8.14 12.07 12.55
CA ARG A 565 -8.82 10.81 12.82
C ARG A 565 -10.03 10.62 11.90
N TYR A 566 -10.78 11.68 11.63
CA TYR A 566 -11.90 11.61 10.69
C TYR A 566 -11.47 11.21 9.27
N ILE A 567 -10.38 11.79 8.78
CA ILE A 567 -9.78 11.42 7.47
C ILE A 567 -9.37 9.95 7.52
N SER A 568 -8.61 9.55 8.54
CA SER A 568 -8.11 8.18 8.68
C SER A 568 -9.22 7.13 8.78
N GLU A 569 -10.28 7.39 9.54
CA GLU A 569 -11.44 6.49 9.64
C GLU A 569 -12.19 6.39 8.29
N LEU A 570 -12.44 7.52 7.61
CA LEU A 570 -13.07 7.51 6.28
C LEU A 570 -12.22 6.78 5.23
N THR A 571 -10.89 6.84 5.33
CA THR A 571 -9.98 6.07 4.47
C THR A 571 -10.06 4.57 4.77
N LYS A 572 -10.08 4.16 6.04
CA LYS A 572 -10.20 2.75 6.45
C LYS A 572 -11.52 2.12 5.96
N PHE A 573 -12.63 2.85 6.05
CA PHE A 573 -13.92 2.42 5.47
C PHE A 573 -14.02 2.55 3.94
N ARG A 574 -12.96 2.99 3.24
CA ARG A 574 -12.95 3.23 1.79
C ARG A 574 -14.08 4.17 1.32
N VAL A 575 -14.52 5.07 2.20
CA VAL A 575 -15.45 6.16 1.88
C VAL A 575 -14.68 7.30 1.23
N MET A 576 -13.50 7.64 1.78
CA MET A 576 -12.58 8.58 1.16
C MET A 576 -11.67 7.87 0.14
N PRO A 577 -11.63 8.31 -1.12
CA PRO A 577 -10.69 7.78 -2.12
C PRO A 577 -9.22 7.90 -1.69
N LEU A 578 -8.43 6.87 -1.99
CA LEU A 578 -7.00 6.80 -1.61
C LEU A 578 -6.19 8.00 -2.12
N HIS A 579 -6.45 8.47 -3.34
CA HIS A 579 -5.75 9.61 -3.94
C HIS A 579 -5.93 10.91 -3.14
N ILE A 580 -7.10 11.13 -2.51
CA ILE A 580 -7.35 12.29 -1.65
C ILE A 580 -6.51 12.18 -0.37
N THR A 581 -6.43 10.97 0.21
CA THR A 581 -5.64 10.71 1.41
C THR A 581 -4.14 10.95 1.15
N PHE A 582 -3.62 10.44 0.04
CA PHE A 582 -2.23 10.69 -0.37
C PHE A 582 -1.95 12.16 -0.70
N HIS A 583 -2.93 12.88 -1.27
CA HIS A 583 -2.82 14.33 -1.44
C HIS A 583 -2.70 15.06 -0.10
N CYS A 584 -3.44 14.64 0.94
CA CYS A 584 -3.30 15.18 2.29
C CYS A 584 -1.89 14.96 2.87
N PHE A 585 -1.32 13.76 2.73
CA PHE A 585 0.08 13.52 3.13
C PHE A 585 1.06 14.43 2.36
N ARG A 586 0.88 14.60 1.05
CA ARG A 586 1.74 15.48 0.23
C ARG A 586 1.64 16.94 0.63
N LEU A 587 0.43 17.42 0.92
CA LEU A 587 0.21 18.79 1.41
C LEU A 587 0.91 19.03 2.76
N ALA A 588 0.94 18.05 3.65
CA ALA A 588 1.69 18.16 4.90
C ALA A 588 3.22 18.08 4.65
N LEU A 589 3.65 17.39 3.59
CA LEU A 589 5.07 17.30 3.20
C LEU A 589 5.60 18.51 2.44
N THR A 590 4.78 19.45 1.96
CA THR A 590 5.27 20.64 1.23
C THR A 590 6.15 21.51 2.11
N GLU A 591 5.72 21.75 3.35
CA GLU A 591 6.44 22.53 4.36
C GLU A 591 6.79 21.64 5.56
N PHE A 592 8.06 21.35 5.77
CA PHE A 592 8.50 20.43 6.83
C PHE A 592 8.68 21.16 8.17
N THR A 593 7.57 21.67 8.71
CA THR A 593 7.52 22.39 10.00
C THR A 593 7.10 21.46 11.13
N SER A 594 7.48 21.76 12.39
CA SER A 594 7.08 20.97 13.58
C SER A 594 5.56 20.69 13.65
N PHE A 595 4.73 21.69 13.29
CA PHE A 595 3.27 21.51 13.19
C PHE A 595 2.87 20.46 12.14
N ASN A 596 3.51 20.45 10.98
CA ASN A 596 3.20 19.49 9.92
C ASN A 596 3.78 18.10 10.23
N ILE A 597 4.89 18.01 10.96
CA ILE A 597 5.45 16.73 11.44
C ILE A 597 4.50 16.07 12.44
N GLU A 598 3.89 16.85 13.32
CA GLU A 598 2.84 16.38 14.23
C GLU A 598 1.59 15.90 13.45
N VAL A 599 1.18 16.62 12.41
CA VAL A 599 0.07 16.19 11.54
C VAL A 599 0.42 14.90 10.78
N LEU A 600 1.65 14.79 10.26
CA LEU A 600 2.13 13.61 9.53
C LEU A 600 2.19 12.38 10.43
N SER A 601 2.76 12.50 11.63
CA SER A 601 2.83 11.42 12.62
C SER A 601 1.43 10.94 13.01
N LEU A 602 0.51 11.86 13.34
CA LEU A 602 -0.89 11.52 13.61
C LEU A 602 -1.57 10.78 12.44
N MET A 603 -1.32 11.18 11.19
CA MET A 603 -1.86 10.48 10.03
C MET A 603 -1.25 9.08 9.85
N LEU A 604 0.07 8.93 10.04
CA LEU A 604 0.78 7.64 9.96
C LEU A 604 0.32 6.66 11.05
N GLU A 605 0.07 7.15 12.26
CA GLU A 605 -0.45 6.33 13.37
C GLU A 605 -1.87 5.81 13.09
N ASN A 606 -2.78 6.66 12.59
CA ASN A 606 -4.19 6.28 12.45
C ASN A 606 -4.53 5.49 11.17
N CYS A 607 -3.87 5.77 10.03
CA CYS A 607 -4.13 5.04 8.77
C CYS A 607 -2.88 4.56 8.01
N GLY A 608 -1.67 4.83 8.52
CA GLY A 608 -0.44 4.46 7.82
C GLY A 608 -0.24 2.95 7.67
N ARG A 609 -0.51 2.15 8.72
CA ARG A 609 -0.43 0.68 8.66
C ARG A 609 -1.40 0.09 7.64
N PHE A 610 -2.65 0.57 7.64
CA PHE A 610 -3.67 0.17 6.68
C PHE A 610 -3.23 0.45 5.23
N LEU A 611 -2.74 1.66 4.96
CA LEU A 611 -2.25 2.05 3.62
C LEU A 611 -1.00 1.28 3.20
N PHE A 612 -0.15 0.87 4.15
CA PHE A 612 1.05 0.10 3.90
C PHE A 612 0.75 -1.38 3.57
N ARG A 613 -0.16 -2.01 4.31
CA ARG A 613 -0.54 -3.42 4.11
C ARG A 613 -1.49 -3.64 2.92
N LEU A 614 -2.26 -2.63 2.53
CA LEU A 614 -3.16 -2.71 1.38
C LEU A 614 -2.36 -2.82 0.06
N PRO A 615 -2.57 -3.84 -0.79
CA PRO A 615 -1.74 -4.08 -1.97
C PRO A 615 -1.78 -2.91 -2.96
N GLU A 616 -2.93 -2.27 -3.14
CA GLU A 616 -3.13 -1.15 -4.07
C GLU A 616 -2.32 0.11 -3.68
N SER A 617 -2.12 0.36 -2.39
CA SER A 617 -1.44 1.55 -1.89
C SER A 617 -0.05 1.29 -1.29
N SER A 618 0.33 0.03 -1.08
CA SER A 618 1.58 -0.37 -0.44
C SER A 618 2.83 0.25 -1.10
N ALA A 619 2.92 0.18 -2.43
CA ALA A 619 4.02 0.76 -3.19
C ALA A 619 4.09 2.29 -3.02
N GLN A 620 2.94 2.97 -3.04
CA GLN A 620 2.88 4.41 -2.84
C GLN A 620 3.30 4.80 -1.43
N MET A 621 2.84 4.04 -0.44
CA MET A 621 3.16 4.26 0.95
C MET A 621 4.67 4.09 1.20
N LEU A 622 5.30 3.08 0.61
CA LEU A 622 6.75 2.91 0.64
C LEU A 622 7.50 4.15 0.10
N THR A 623 7.11 4.64 -1.09
CA THR A 623 7.74 5.85 -1.66
C THR A 623 7.54 7.08 -0.77
N LEU A 624 6.40 7.18 -0.09
CA LEU A 624 6.09 8.26 0.82
C LEU A 624 6.93 8.19 2.10
N LEU A 625 7.05 7.01 2.70
CA LEU A 625 7.90 6.75 3.87
C LEU A 625 9.38 7.04 3.56
N GLU A 626 9.88 6.62 2.39
CA GLU A 626 11.23 6.98 1.94
C GLU A 626 11.41 8.50 1.79
N THR A 627 10.40 9.19 1.27
CA THR A 627 10.45 10.65 1.11
C THR A 627 10.47 11.35 2.47
N ILE A 628 9.72 10.84 3.45
CA ILE A 628 9.75 11.31 4.84
C ILE A 628 11.14 11.09 5.45
N GLN A 629 11.71 9.89 5.30
CA GLN A 629 13.04 9.55 5.81
C GLN A 629 14.11 10.48 5.23
N ARG A 630 14.13 10.65 3.90
CA ARG A 630 15.07 11.56 3.21
C ARG A 630 14.93 13.00 3.69
N LYS A 631 13.70 13.49 3.89
CA LYS A 631 13.46 14.85 4.42
C LYS A 631 13.88 14.97 5.87
N LYS A 632 13.64 13.94 6.70
CA LYS A 632 14.10 13.88 8.08
C LYS A 632 15.61 14.04 8.17
N ASP A 633 16.35 13.26 7.39
CA ASP A 633 17.82 13.26 7.40
C ASP A 633 18.42 14.55 6.81
N ALA A 634 17.72 15.18 5.86
CA ALA A 634 18.15 16.44 5.25
C ALA A 634 17.85 17.69 6.09
N SER A 635 16.88 17.62 7.02
CA SER A 635 16.46 18.75 7.84
C SER A 635 16.96 18.63 9.27
N VAL A 636 17.51 19.72 9.83
CA VAL A 636 17.87 19.77 11.26
C VAL A 636 16.60 19.97 12.08
N LEU A 637 16.01 18.87 12.54
CA LEU A 637 14.80 18.84 13.36
C LEU A 637 15.14 18.87 14.85
N ALA A 638 14.19 19.33 15.68
CA ALA A 638 14.30 19.19 17.12
C ALA A 638 14.27 17.70 17.52
N PRO A 639 15.00 17.27 18.58
CA PRO A 639 15.02 15.86 19.00
C PRO A 639 13.63 15.29 19.28
N GLN A 640 12.70 16.11 19.78
CA GLN A 640 11.31 15.72 20.02
C GLN A 640 10.54 15.43 18.72
N ASP A 641 10.73 16.24 17.67
CA ASP A 641 10.08 16.04 16.37
C ASP A 641 10.68 14.82 15.64
N GLN A 642 11.99 14.58 15.79
CA GLN A 642 12.65 13.38 15.28
C GLN A 642 12.09 12.11 15.94
N LEU A 643 12.02 12.09 17.27
CA LEU A 643 11.46 10.97 18.02
C LEU A 643 10.01 10.70 17.64
N LEU A 644 9.19 11.75 17.53
CA LEU A 644 7.78 11.62 17.14
C LEU A 644 7.63 11.00 15.75
N LEU A 645 8.45 11.45 14.80
CA LEU A 645 8.42 10.92 13.44
C LEU A 645 8.94 9.48 13.37
N ASP A 646 10.00 9.16 14.11
CA ASP A 646 10.58 7.82 14.15
C ASP A 646 9.60 6.81 14.76
N ASN A 647 8.93 7.16 15.86
CA ASN A 647 7.87 6.34 16.44
C ASN A 647 6.74 6.06 15.43
N ALA A 648 6.31 7.09 14.68
CA ALA A 648 5.27 6.93 13.66
C ALA A 648 5.74 6.10 12.44
N LEU A 649 7.01 6.23 12.04
CA LEU A 649 7.60 5.42 10.97
C LEU A 649 7.72 3.95 11.38
N TYR A 650 8.23 3.67 12.59
CA TYR A 650 8.31 2.32 13.14
C TYR A 650 6.95 1.71 13.42
N HIS A 651 5.96 2.54 13.74
CA HIS A 651 4.57 2.09 13.84
C HIS A 651 4.11 1.50 12.51
N VAL A 652 4.34 2.17 11.38
CA VAL A 652 3.89 1.70 10.06
C VAL A 652 4.73 0.56 9.52
N ASN A 653 6.04 0.65 9.63
CA ASN A 653 7.00 -0.33 9.11
C ASN A 653 7.98 -0.72 10.23
N PRO A 654 7.62 -1.69 11.08
CA PRO A 654 8.51 -2.13 12.15
C PRO A 654 9.77 -2.77 11.58
N PRO A 655 10.95 -2.54 12.19
CA PRO A 655 12.17 -3.20 11.75
C PRO A 655 12.03 -4.71 11.91
N LYS A 656 12.56 -5.47 10.95
CA LYS A 656 12.56 -6.93 10.99
C LYS A 656 13.26 -7.40 12.27
N ARG A 657 12.48 -7.77 13.29
CA ARG A 657 13.00 -8.63 14.35
C ARG A 657 13.22 -9.98 13.67
N ALA A 658 14.45 -10.48 13.67
CA ALA A 658 14.68 -11.85 13.25
C ALA A 658 13.74 -12.72 14.09
N LEU A 659 12.78 -13.41 13.46
CA LEU A 659 12.04 -14.45 14.15
C LEU A 659 13.09 -15.40 14.70
N ILE A 660 13.09 -15.60 16.02
CA ILE A 660 13.89 -16.65 16.63
C ILE A 660 13.24 -17.94 16.13
N GLU A 661 13.84 -18.57 15.11
CA GLU A 661 13.44 -19.89 14.68
C GLU A 661 13.66 -20.85 15.85
N VAL A 662 12.57 -21.28 16.48
CA VAL A 662 12.61 -22.33 17.49
C VAL A 662 12.96 -23.63 16.76
N ARG A 663 14.25 -23.97 16.72
CA ARG A 663 14.73 -25.22 16.12
C ARG A 663 14.10 -26.40 16.88
N THR A 664 13.29 -27.20 16.21
CA THR A 664 12.76 -28.45 16.76
C THR A 664 13.88 -29.49 16.80
N ARG A 665 14.41 -29.77 18.00
CA ARG A 665 15.47 -30.79 18.19
C ARG A 665 14.90 -32.20 17.98
N PRO A 666 15.61 -33.14 17.34
CA PRO A 666 15.20 -34.53 17.20
C PRO A 666 14.91 -35.22 18.55
N ILE A 667 14.02 -36.22 18.56
CA ILE A 667 13.56 -36.91 19.78
C ILE A 667 14.73 -37.53 20.57
N LEU A 668 15.71 -38.12 19.88
CA LEU A 668 16.89 -38.69 20.52
C LEU A 668 17.73 -37.62 21.23
N GLU A 669 17.93 -36.48 20.59
CA GLU A 669 18.68 -35.35 21.17
C GLU A 669 17.95 -34.80 22.41
N GLN A 670 16.62 -34.65 22.35
CA GLN A 670 15.82 -34.24 23.51
C GLN A 670 15.93 -35.23 24.68
N TYR A 671 15.93 -36.54 24.39
CA TYR A 671 16.12 -37.58 25.39
C TYR A 671 17.52 -37.49 26.03
N LEU A 672 18.58 -37.35 25.22
CA LEU A 672 19.95 -37.21 25.69
C LEU A 672 20.15 -35.94 26.53
N CYS A 673 19.61 -34.79 26.10
CA CYS A 673 19.62 -33.56 26.88
C CYS A 673 18.93 -33.75 28.24
N ASN A 674 17.81 -34.47 28.31
CA ASN A 674 17.15 -34.74 29.60
C ASN A 674 18.01 -35.64 30.50
N VAL A 675 18.59 -36.71 29.96
CA VAL A 675 19.42 -37.66 30.71
C VAL A 675 20.72 -37.00 31.20
N ILE A 676 21.40 -36.24 30.34
CA ILE A 676 22.72 -35.65 30.62
C ILE A 676 22.59 -34.32 31.39
N TYR A 677 21.69 -33.41 30.99
CA TYR A 677 21.62 -32.08 31.63
C TYR A 677 20.77 -32.06 32.91
N LYS A 678 19.73 -32.90 33.02
CA LYS A 678 18.82 -32.89 34.19
C LYS A 678 19.03 -34.04 35.17
N GLN A 679 19.39 -35.24 34.71
CA GLN A 679 19.45 -36.44 35.57
C GLN A 679 20.87 -36.81 36.03
N LEU A 680 21.92 -36.24 35.44
CA LEU A 680 23.31 -36.57 35.76
C LEU A 680 23.76 -35.91 37.08
N ASN A 681 24.02 -36.74 38.08
CA ASN A 681 24.57 -36.38 39.38
C ASN A 681 25.61 -37.43 39.81
N THR A 682 26.41 -37.12 40.84
CA THR A 682 27.47 -38.02 41.37
C THR A 682 26.95 -39.36 41.89
N LYS A 683 25.64 -39.49 42.16
CA LYS A 683 24.99 -40.75 42.56
C LYS A 683 24.38 -41.53 41.39
N THR A 684 23.99 -40.84 40.31
CA THR A 684 23.21 -41.41 39.19
C THR A 684 24.08 -41.75 37.98
N TYR A 685 25.35 -41.33 37.95
CA TYR A 685 26.25 -41.49 36.80
C TYR A 685 26.35 -42.93 36.26
N ARG A 686 26.35 -43.96 37.12
CA ARG A 686 26.40 -45.37 36.67
C ARG A 686 25.14 -45.81 35.91
N ALA A 687 23.96 -45.43 36.43
CA ALA A 687 22.69 -45.73 35.77
C ALA A 687 22.55 -44.96 34.45
N VAL A 688 23.10 -43.74 34.38
CA VAL A 688 23.19 -42.97 33.13
C VAL A 688 24.15 -43.64 32.14
N ALA A 689 25.32 -44.12 32.58
CA ALA A 689 26.27 -44.87 31.75
C ALA A 689 25.63 -46.14 31.16
N GLU A 690 24.85 -46.89 31.94
CA GLU A 690 24.09 -48.05 31.46
C GLU A 690 23.07 -47.70 30.37
N ARG A 691 22.41 -46.55 30.49
CA ARG A 691 21.43 -46.09 29.48
C ARG A 691 22.12 -45.62 28.20
N ILE A 692 23.24 -44.91 28.32
CA ILE A 692 24.02 -44.44 27.17
C ILE A 692 24.65 -45.62 26.41
N ARG A 693 25.10 -46.66 27.12
CA ARG A 693 25.61 -47.89 26.47
C ARG A 693 24.59 -48.62 25.60
N LYS A 694 23.29 -48.42 25.83
CA LYS A 694 22.21 -49.06 25.05
C LYS A 694 21.88 -48.32 23.74
N ILE A 695 22.55 -47.20 23.46
CA ILE A 695 22.40 -46.45 22.21
C ILE A 695 23.09 -47.23 21.07
N LYS A 696 22.64 -47.03 19.83
CA LYS A 696 23.29 -47.60 18.65
C LYS A 696 24.57 -46.81 18.32
N TRP A 697 25.70 -47.26 18.85
CA TRP A 697 27.04 -46.75 18.52
C TRP A 697 27.35 -46.94 17.02
N GLY A 698 28.04 -46.00 16.38
CA GLY A 698 28.28 -45.92 14.93
C GLY A 698 27.30 -45.05 14.13
N GLU A 699 26.01 -45.00 14.48
CA GLU A 699 25.02 -44.15 13.78
C GLU A 699 24.63 -42.91 14.61
N GLN A 700 24.59 -43.05 15.93
CA GLN A 700 24.06 -42.04 16.86
C GLN A 700 25.12 -41.41 17.77
N GLU A 701 26.38 -41.84 17.68
CA GLU A 701 27.50 -41.33 18.48
C GLU A 701 27.72 -39.82 18.28
N ASN A 702 27.62 -39.34 17.05
CA ASN A 702 27.74 -37.93 16.72
C ASN A 702 26.70 -37.04 17.43
N THR A 703 25.50 -37.57 17.69
CA THR A 703 24.47 -36.84 18.44
C THR A 703 24.74 -36.84 19.94
N LEU A 704 25.32 -37.93 20.47
CA LEU A 704 25.72 -38.04 21.86
C LEU A 704 26.90 -37.11 22.18
N PHE A 705 27.97 -37.16 21.39
CA PHE A 705 29.15 -36.32 21.61
C PHE A 705 28.86 -34.84 21.39
N ARG A 706 27.94 -34.49 20.49
CA ARG A 706 27.44 -33.11 20.36
C ARG A 706 26.76 -32.61 21.64
N VAL A 707 25.93 -33.44 22.28
CA VAL A 707 25.29 -33.11 23.57
C VAL A 707 26.31 -33.08 24.71
N LEU A 708 27.32 -33.96 24.70
CA LEU A 708 28.41 -33.96 25.68
C LEU A 708 29.35 -32.75 25.50
N ALA A 709 29.51 -32.21 24.29
CA ALA A 709 30.34 -31.05 24.00
C ALA A 709 29.75 -29.74 24.53
N GLU A 710 28.42 -29.66 24.67
CA GLU A 710 27.73 -28.51 25.27
C GLU A 710 27.77 -28.55 26.82
N VAL A 711 28.98 -28.63 27.38
CA VAL A 711 29.27 -28.79 28.81
C VAL A 711 28.59 -27.72 29.69
N TRP A 712 28.36 -26.51 29.15
CA TRP A 712 27.75 -25.37 29.85
C TRP A 712 26.26 -25.55 30.20
N HIS A 713 25.56 -26.52 29.61
CA HIS A 713 24.18 -26.82 29.99
C HIS A 713 24.07 -27.71 31.23
N ILE A 714 25.19 -28.28 31.69
CA ILE A 714 25.28 -29.06 32.92
C ILE A 714 25.61 -28.11 34.08
N GLN A 715 24.96 -28.32 35.23
CA GLN A 715 25.28 -27.55 36.44
C GLN A 715 26.78 -27.69 36.79
N PHE A 716 27.44 -26.57 37.09
CA PHE A 716 28.88 -26.51 37.28
C PHE A 716 29.41 -27.48 38.36
N ASP A 717 28.62 -27.73 39.41
CA ASP A 717 28.95 -28.70 40.47
C ASP A 717 28.87 -30.17 40.02
N ASN A 718 28.06 -30.45 39.00
CA ASN A 718 27.84 -31.79 38.46
C ASN A 718 28.86 -32.18 37.37
N LEU A 719 29.79 -31.29 37.00
CA LEU A 719 30.84 -31.60 36.03
C LEU A 719 31.75 -32.75 36.47
N LYS A 720 31.90 -32.97 37.78
CA LYS A 720 32.57 -34.16 38.32
C LYS A 720 31.83 -35.45 37.98
N ALA A 721 30.49 -35.43 37.97
CA ALA A 721 29.69 -36.60 37.58
C ALA A 721 29.84 -36.91 36.09
N LEU A 722 30.02 -35.89 35.25
CA LEU A 722 30.33 -36.04 33.83
C LEU A 722 31.72 -36.68 33.61
N ALA A 723 32.74 -36.24 34.35
CA ALA A 723 34.05 -36.88 34.27
C ALA A 723 34.01 -38.37 34.67
N LEU A 724 33.23 -38.73 35.69
CA LEU A 724 33.01 -40.14 36.09
C LEU A 724 32.20 -40.93 35.05
N LEU A 725 31.29 -40.28 34.33
CA LEU A 725 30.55 -40.88 33.23
C LEU A 725 31.51 -41.24 32.08
N ILE A 726 32.35 -40.29 31.67
CA ILE A 726 33.36 -40.49 30.62
C ILE A 726 34.34 -41.61 31.04
N GLN A 727 34.77 -41.63 32.31
CA GLN A 727 35.61 -42.72 32.83
C GLN A 727 34.98 -44.11 32.66
N GLU A 728 33.68 -44.25 32.87
CA GLU A 728 32.99 -45.52 32.68
C GLU A 728 32.77 -45.84 31.19
N LEU A 729 32.59 -44.84 30.33
CA LEU A 729 32.42 -45.02 28.88
C LEU A 729 33.72 -45.44 28.18
N ILE A 730 34.88 -44.91 28.58
CA ILE A 730 36.20 -45.26 28.03
C ILE A 730 36.49 -46.76 28.10
N ARG A 731 35.95 -47.47 29.10
CA ARG A 731 36.13 -48.92 29.23
C ARG A 731 35.47 -49.73 28.10
N TYR A 732 34.48 -49.15 27.44
CA TYR A 732 33.69 -49.82 26.39
C TYR A 732 33.94 -49.20 25.01
N HIS A 733 34.11 -47.87 24.94
CA HIS A 733 34.31 -47.10 23.71
C HIS A 733 35.54 -46.19 23.85
N PRO A 734 36.77 -46.73 23.77
CA PRO A 734 37.99 -45.96 23.99
C PRO A 734 38.24 -44.92 22.89
N GLU A 735 38.16 -45.31 21.62
CA GLU A 735 38.45 -44.44 20.46
C GLU A 735 37.60 -43.16 20.48
N ASP A 736 36.26 -43.30 20.55
CA ASP A 736 35.33 -42.16 20.52
C ASP A 736 35.49 -41.24 21.74
N CYS A 737 35.84 -41.81 22.90
CA CYS A 737 36.08 -41.01 24.10
C CYS A 737 37.42 -40.28 24.07
N TYR A 738 38.45 -40.83 23.41
CA TYR A 738 39.73 -40.13 23.20
C TYR A 738 39.55 -38.98 22.21
N GLU A 739 38.82 -39.20 21.11
CA GLU A 739 38.47 -38.13 20.15
C GLU A 739 37.74 -36.97 20.84
N TYR A 740 36.72 -37.25 21.66
CA TYR A 740 36.04 -36.21 22.44
C TYR A 740 36.96 -35.45 23.40
N ILE A 741 37.95 -36.13 23.99
CA ILE A 741 38.92 -35.50 24.90
C ILE A 741 39.87 -34.61 24.11
N ASP A 742 40.35 -35.05 22.96
CA ASP A 742 41.21 -34.26 22.07
C ASP A 742 40.46 -33.03 21.55
N ASP A 743 39.20 -33.18 21.15
CA ASP A 743 38.29 -32.07 20.81
C ASP A 743 38.16 -31.07 21.97
N LEU A 744 38.07 -31.55 23.22
CA LEU A 744 38.00 -30.70 24.41
C LEU A 744 39.31 -29.91 24.62
N PHE A 745 40.48 -30.50 24.35
CA PHE A 745 41.77 -29.81 24.40
C PHE A 745 41.85 -28.73 23.31
N GLU A 746 41.46 -29.06 22.08
CA GLU A 746 41.45 -28.11 20.97
C GLU A 746 40.46 -26.96 21.20
N ASP A 747 39.24 -27.25 21.67
CA ASP A 747 38.21 -26.27 22.01
C ASP A 747 38.67 -25.25 23.05
N ILE A 748 39.46 -25.68 24.04
CA ILE A 748 40.01 -24.78 25.06
C ILE A 748 41.12 -23.92 24.45
N LEU A 749 42.02 -24.50 23.66
CA LEU A 749 43.10 -23.75 23.02
C LEU A 749 42.56 -22.72 22.02
N LEU A 750 41.71 -23.16 21.09
CA LEU A 750 41.07 -22.32 20.08
C LEU A 750 40.14 -21.28 20.71
N GLY A 751 39.40 -21.63 21.76
CA GLY A 751 38.55 -20.68 22.49
C GLY A 751 39.36 -19.57 23.17
N VAL A 752 40.54 -19.90 23.69
CA VAL A 752 41.45 -18.91 24.28
C VAL A 752 42.15 -18.07 23.19
N GLU A 753 42.38 -18.62 22.00
CA GLU A 753 42.99 -17.90 20.86
C GLU A 753 42.02 -16.97 20.11
N THR A 754 40.76 -17.36 19.95
CA THR A 754 39.71 -16.62 19.22
C THR A 754 39.07 -15.48 20.03
N ARG A 755 39.29 -15.46 21.35
CA ARG A 755 39.12 -14.30 22.28
C ARG A 755 37.74 -13.62 22.27
N GLN A 756 36.65 -14.38 22.22
CA GLN A 756 35.28 -13.85 22.30
C GLN A 756 34.72 -13.85 23.74
N ALA A 757 34.32 -12.68 24.25
CA ALA A 757 33.78 -12.53 25.61
C ALA A 757 32.46 -13.28 25.86
N SER A 758 31.67 -13.54 24.81
CA SER A 758 30.43 -14.34 24.87
C SER A 758 30.70 -15.81 25.19
N GLU A 759 31.89 -16.32 24.85
CA GLU A 759 32.24 -17.74 24.99
C GLU A 759 33.04 -18.03 26.26
N SER A 760 33.41 -17.00 27.02
CA SER A 760 34.20 -17.13 28.24
C SER A 760 33.58 -18.09 29.26
N GLN A 761 32.26 -18.08 29.44
CA GLN A 761 31.58 -19.01 30.35
C GLN A 761 31.65 -20.47 29.85
N LYS A 762 31.54 -20.68 28.53
CA LYS A 762 31.64 -22.02 27.92
C LYS A 762 33.03 -22.60 28.13
N ILE A 763 34.07 -21.82 27.84
CA ILE A 763 35.47 -22.23 28.01
C ILE A 763 35.76 -22.58 29.48
N MET A 764 35.27 -21.79 30.44
CA MET A 764 35.46 -22.07 31.87
C MET A 764 34.81 -23.39 32.30
N SER A 765 33.65 -23.76 31.73
CA SER A 765 33.01 -25.05 31.99
C SER A 765 33.80 -26.23 31.42
N ARG A 766 34.32 -26.10 30.20
CA ARG A 766 35.20 -27.10 29.56
C ARG A 766 36.51 -27.28 30.32
N ALA A 767 37.13 -26.17 30.73
CA ALA A 767 38.35 -26.15 31.53
C ALA A 767 38.14 -26.84 32.90
N ARG A 768 37.00 -26.62 33.55
CA ARG A 768 36.65 -27.33 34.79
C ARG A 768 36.50 -28.84 34.55
N LEU A 769 35.80 -29.25 33.49
CA LEU A 769 35.63 -30.66 33.13
C LEU A 769 36.98 -31.36 32.91
N LEU A 770 37.89 -30.74 32.16
CA LEU A 770 39.24 -31.26 31.91
C LEU A 770 40.02 -31.49 33.22
N GLY A 771 39.94 -30.53 34.15
CA GLY A 771 40.56 -30.68 35.47
C GLY A 771 39.96 -31.82 36.31
N GLU A 772 38.65 -32.08 36.19
CA GLU A 772 37.98 -33.21 36.84
C GLU A 772 38.29 -34.56 36.14
N LEU A 773 38.50 -34.58 34.82
CA LEU A 773 38.95 -35.76 34.08
C LEU A 773 40.31 -36.26 34.58
N TYR A 774 41.22 -35.34 34.92
CA TYR A 774 42.44 -35.69 35.64
C TYR A 774 42.18 -36.34 37.00
N ALA A 775 41.30 -35.72 37.79
CA ALA A 775 41.02 -36.17 39.14
C ALA A 775 40.38 -37.57 39.13
N SER A 776 39.63 -37.89 38.06
CA SER A 776 39.08 -39.22 37.77
C SER A 776 40.11 -40.23 37.23
N LYS A 777 41.36 -39.82 36.98
CA LYS A 777 42.47 -40.62 36.40
C LYS A 777 42.24 -41.08 34.96
N VAL A 778 41.45 -40.33 34.19
CA VAL A 778 41.30 -40.53 32.76
C VAL A 778 42.49 -39.95 32.00
N LEU A 779 43.00 -38.79 32.45
CA LEU A 779 44.12 -38.08 31.84
C LEU A 779 45.44 -38.31 32.57
N ASP A 780 46.52 -38.39 31.81
CA ASP A 780 47.88 -38.40 32.32
C ASP A 780 48.36 -37.02 32.77
N ALA A 781 49.33 -37.01 33.69
CA ALA A 781 49.87 -35.75 34.21
C ALA A 781 50.65 -34.96 33.16
N THR A 782 51.29 -35.65 32.21
CA THR A 782 52.03 -35.03 31.10
C THR A 782 51.11 -34.18 30.22
N ALA A 783 49.96 -34.71 29.83
CA ALA A 783 48.98 -34.01 29.00
C ALA A 783 48.49 -32.70 29.63
N ILE A 784 48.19 -32.71 30.93
CA ILE A 784 47.68 -31.52 31.64
C ILE A 784 48.77 -30.49 31.88
N PHE A 785 49.99 -30.92 32.22
CA PHE A 785 51.09 -29.98 32.34
C PHE A 785 51.41 -29.35 30.97
N ASN A 786 51.41 -30.12 29.88
CA ASN A 786 51.60 -29.59 28.53
C ASN A 786 50.55 -28.51 28.21
N LEU A 787 49.27 -28.77 28.44
CA LEU A 787 48.22 -27.76 28.25
C LEU A 787 48.42 -26.52 29.12
N LEU A 788 48.67 -26.69 30.43
CA LEU A 788 48.87 -25.57 31.36
C LEU A 788 50.08 -24.72 31.00
N PHE A 789 51.17 -25.34 30.54
CA PHE A 789 52.35 -24.62 30.05
C PHE A 789 52.09 -23.95 28.70
N SER A 790 51.37 -24.57 27.77
CA SER A 790 50.98 -23.95 26.49
C SER A 790 50.08 -22.74 26.69
N LEU A 791 49.06 -22.84 27.56
CA LEU A 791 48.20 -21.72 27.93
C LEU A 791 49.02 -20.56 28.54
N LEU A 792 50.01 -20.88 29.37
CA LEU A 792 50.89 -19.87 29.97
C LEU A 792 51.88 -19.26 28.95
N GLN A 793 52.30 -20.02 27.94
CA GLN A 793 53.15 -19.50 26.85
C GLN A 793 52.39 -18.52 25.96
N LEU A 794 51.09 -18.76 25.71
CA LEU A 794 50.22 -17.86 24.94
C LEU A 794 50.10 -16.46 25.58
N VAL A 795 50.18 -16.39 26.92
CA VAL A 795 50.25 -15.14 27.70
C VAL A 795 51.62 -14.46 27.59
N ASN A 796 52.71 -15.23 27.49
CA ASN A 796 54.07 -14.68 27.41
C ASN A 796 54.40 -14.11 26.02
N THR A 797 53.92 -14.73 24.95
CA THR A 797 54.17 -14.28 23.56
C THR A 797 53.47 -12.96 23.25
N SER A 798 52.33 -12.68 23.90
CA SER A 798 51.57 -11.44 23.77
C SER A 798 52.19 -10.28 24.56
N SER A 799 52.91 -10.55 25.66
CA SER A 799 53.62 -9.52 26.45
C SER A 799 54.91 -9.00 25.78
N ASN A 800 55.57 -9.78 24.92
CA ASN A 800 56.86 -9.38 24.30
C ASN A 800 56.73 -8.45 23.08
N ASN A 801 55.52 -8.24 22.55
CA ASN A 801 55.27 -7.38 21.38
C ASN A 801 54.87 -5.93 21.73
N SER A 802 55.15 -5.47 22.96
CA SER A 802 54.66 -4.21 23.53
C SER A 802 55.25 -2.91 22.95
N ASN A 803 55.68 -2.89 21.69
CA ASN A 803 56.16 -1.66 21.02
C ASN A 803 55.12 -0.99 20.10
N THR A 804 53.81 -1.28 20.24
CA THR A 804 52.78 -0.62 19.43
C THR A 804 51.58 -0.12 20.27
N GLY A 805 51.33 1.20 20.26
CA GLY A 805 50.04 1.88 20.47
C GLY A 805 49.22 1.62 21.75
N SER A 806 49.03 2.68 22.56
CA SER A 806 48.27 2.75 23.83
C SER A 806 46.86 2.09 23.86
N GLN A 807 46.16 1.95 22.73
CA GLN A 807 44.81 1.34 22.71
C GLN A 807 44.81 -0.19 22.58
N ASN A 808 45.88 -0.81 22.07
CA ASN A 808 45.96 -2.27 21.93
C ASN A 808 46.46 -2.96 23.21
N ALA A 809 47.12 -2.21 24.10
CA ALA A 809 47.64 -2.73 25.37
C ALA A 809 46.53 -3.13 26.35
N THR A 810 45.46 -2.33 26.46
CA THR A 810 44.36 -2.57 27.42
C THR A 810 43.50 -3.79 27.05
N LEU A 811 43.30 -4.05 25.75
CA LEU A 811 42.56 -5.21 25.26
C LEU A 811 43.37 -6.51 25.49
N MET A 812 44.68 -6.47 25.23
CA MET A 812 45.60 -7.59 25.51
C MET A 812 45.72 -7.91 27.01
N GLU A 813 45.73 -6.89 27.88
CA GLU A 813 45.72 -7.07 29.35
C GLU A 813 44.45 -7.79 29.82
N ILE A 814 43.26 -7.39 29.33
CA ILE A 814 41.98 -8.05 29.67
C ILE A 814 41.97 -9.53 29.23
N GLU A 815 42.58 -9.84 28.10
CA GLU A 815 42.66 -11.19 27.55
C GLU A 815 43.61 -12.10 28.36
N ASN A 816 44.75 -11.59 28.81
CA ASN A 816 45.68 -12.32 29.68
C ASN A 816 45.07 -12.67 31.04
N HIS A 817 44.26 -11.76 31.60
CA HIS A 817 43.51 -12.02 32.84
C HIS A 817 42.53 -13.19 32.69
N PHE A 818 41.91 -13.35 31.52
CA PHE A 818 41.02 -14.48 31.23
C PHE A 818 41.79 -15.81 31.17
N VAL A 819 42.96 -15.86 30.52
CA VAL A 819 43.80 -17.07 30.50
C VAL A 819 44.23 -17.48 31.91
N CYS A 820 44.62 -16.50 32.74
CA CYS A 820 44.96 -16.76 34.15
C CYS A 820 43.78 -17.38 34.91
N ARG A 821 42.54 -16.93 34.67
CA ARG A 821 41.33 -17.52 35.25
C ARG A 821 41.05 -18.94 34.76
N VAL A 822 41.28 -19.23 33.48
CA VAL A 822 41.16 -20.59 32.92
C VAL A 822 42.17 -21.53 33.59
N ILE A 823 43.44 -21.11 33.68
CA ILE A 823 44.51 -21.85 34.39
C ILE A 823 44.11 -22.12 35.85
N CYS A 824 43.64 -21.10 36.56
CA CYS A 824 43.16 -21.23 37.94
C CYS A 824 42.00 -22.22 38.08
N THR A 825 41.08 -22.23 37.11
CA THR A 825 39.91 -23.13 37.11
C THR A 825 40.31 -24.59 36.94
N ILE A 826 41.23 -24.88 36.02
CA ILE A 826 41.81 -26.21 35.83
C ILE A 826 42.54 -26.64 37.10
N LEU A 827 43.41 -25.77 37.63
CA LEU A 827 44.22 -26.03 38.83
C LEU A 827 43.37 -26.26 40.09
N ASN A 828 42.24 -25.57 40.25
CA ASN A 828 41.34 -25.79 41.38
C ASN A 828 40.68 -27.18 41.35
N ALA A 829 40.44 -27.75 40.17
CA ALA A 829 39.88 -29.09 40.02
C ALA A 829 40.95 -30.19 40.14
N CYS A 830 42.10 -30.05 39.47
CA CYS A 830 43.13 -31.07 39.42
C CYS A 830 44.15 -30.98 40.57
N GLY A 831 44.36 -29.79 41.13
CA GLY A 831 45.43 -29.45 42.06
C GLY A 831 45.50 -30.31 43.34
N PRO A 832 44.38 -30.63 44.01
CA PRO A 832 44.39 -31.53 45.18
C PRO A 832 44.95 -32.92 44.88
N SER A 833 44.81 -33.40 43.64
CA SER A 833 45.28 -34.72 43.17
C SER A 833 46.76 -34.71 42.75
N ILE A 834 47.34 -33.54 42.43
CA ILE A 834 48.73 -33.38 41.95
C ILE A 834 49.72 -33.15 43.10
N GLY A 835 49.24 -32.82 44.32
CA GLY A 835 50.06 -32.38 45.45
C GLY A 835 51.06 -33.40 46.07
N LYS A 836 51.16 -34.64 45.56
CA LYS A 836 52.01 -35.70 46.13
C LYS A 836 53.00 -36.29 45.11
N GLY A 837 54.28 -36.43 45.49
CA GLY A 837 55.31 -37.16 44.72
C GLY A 837 56.15 -36.34 43.74
N LYS A 838 56.72 -37.01 42.71
CA LYS A 838 57.65 -36.43 41.70
C LYS A 838 57.05 -35.26 40.88
N LYS A 839 55.71 -35.18 40.81
CA LYS A 839 54.93 -34.13 40.11
C LYS A 839 54.89 -32.78 40.85
N LYS A 840 55.47 -32.71 42.05
CA LYS A 840 55.57 -31.49 42.88
C LYS A 840 56.49 -30.41 42.31
N LYS A 841 57.51 -30.79 41.53
CA LYS A 841 58.47 -29.85 40.93
C LYS A 841 57.82 -29.03 39.80
N PRO A 842 57.29 -29.64 38.72
CA PRO A 842 56.67 -28.88 37.61
C PRO A 842 55.49 -28.01 38.07
N MET A 843 54.73 -28.46 39.07
CA MET A 843 53.66 -27.67 39.68
C MET A 843 54.18 -26.39 40.38
N ASN A 844 55.34 -26.43 41.04
CA ASN A 844 55.91 -25.21 41.64
C ASN A 844 56.38 -24.24 40.58
N THR A 845 57.05 -24.76 39.56
CA THR A 845 57.53 -23.96 38.44
C THR A 845 56.34 -23.29 37.73
N LEU A 846 55.23 -24.00 37.52
CA LEU A 846 54.00 -23.43 36.96
C LEU A 846 53.41 -22.33 37.85
N LEU A 847 53.26 -22.56 39.15
CA LEU A 847 52.71 -21.57 40.09
C LEU A 847 53.62 -20.32 40.23
N LEU A 848 54.94 -20.50 40.18
CA LEU A 848 55.90 -19.38 40.18
C LEU A 848 55.83 -18.59 38.87
N LEU A 849 55.69 -19.27 37.72
CA LEU A 849 55.52 -18.60 36.44
C LEU A 849 54.19 -17.85 36.36
N LEU A 850 53.10 -18.40 36.92
CA LEU A 850 51.79 -17.73 37.02
C LEU A 850 51.87 -16.47 37.90
N GLN A 851 52.53 -16.55 39.05
CA GLN A 851 52.80 -15.37 39.90
C GLN A 851 53.67 -14.33 39.18
N CYS A 852 54.64 -14.77 38.38
CA CYS A 852 55.50 -13.90 37.58
C CYS A 852 54.70 -13.14 36.52
N GLN A 853 53.70 -13.76 35.87
CA GLN A 853 52.84 -13.06 34.91
C GLN A 853 52.03 -11.95 35.57
N CYS A 854 51.36 -12.24 36.70
CA CYS A 854 50.51 -11.25 37.34
C CYS A 854 51.26 -10.08 37.97
N LEU A 855 52.57 -10.22 38.23
CA LEU A 855 53.43 -9.14 38.70
C LEU A 855 54.08 -8.33 37.57
N LYS A 856 54.02 -8.81 36.32
CA LYS A 856 54.48 -8.08 35.13
C LYS A 856 53.42 -7.09 34.61
N GLU A 857 52.14 -7.37 34.84
CA GLU A 857 51.03 -6.55 34.36
C GLU A 857 50.77 -5.35 35.29
N VAL A 858 50.52 -4.18 34.69
CA VAL A 858 50.45 -2.89 35.41
C VAL A 858 49.12 -2.73 36.18
N ASN A 859 48.03 -3.35 35.72
CA ASN A 859 46.69 -3.24 36.31
C ASN A 859 45.94 -4.59 36.31
N VAL A 860 46.22 -5.46 37.29
CA VAL A 860 45.49 -6.73 37.45
C VAL A 860 44.20 -6.51 38.28
N PRO A 861 43.01 -6.91 37.78
CA PRO A 861 41.77 -6.88 38.53
C PRO A 861 41.88 -7.68 39.85
N LEU A 862 41.36 -7.11 40.94
CA LEU A 862 41.44 -7.71 42.27
C LEU A 862 40.90 -9.14 42.32
N ASP A 863 39.84 -9.44 41.56
CA ASP A 863 39.24 -10.76 41.46
C ASP A 863 40.23 -11.84 40.98
N VAL A 864 41.05 -11.54 39.97
CA VAL A 864 42.07 -12.47 39.44
C VAL A 864 43.18 -12.70 40.47
N VAL A 865 43.56 -11.64 41.20
CA VAL A 865 44.53 -11.75 42.30
C VAL A 865 43.99 -12.61 43.44
N PHE A 866 42.69 -12.51 43.74
CA PHE A 866 42.03 -13.39 44.72
C PHE A 866 41.96 -14.85 44.23
N ASP A 867 41.58 -15.09 42.97
CA ASP A 867 41.54 -16.42 42.36
C ASP A 867 42.91 -17.12 42.44
N ILE A 868 43.98 -16.42 42.06
CA ILE A 868 45.35 -16.96 42.10
C ILE A 868 45.80 -17.20 43.54
N ARG A 869 45.49 -16.27 44.45
CA ARG A 869 45.82 -16.44 45.86
C ARG A 869 45.12 -17.66 46.46
N ASP A 870 43.85 -17.87 46.12
CA ASP A 870 43.06 -18.95 46.68
C ASP A 870 43.41 -20.30 46.04
N THR A 871 43.73 -20.34 44.74
CA THR A 871 44.29 -21.54 44.10
C THR A 871 45.63 -21.95 44.72
N ILE A 872 46.54 -21.00 44.97
CA ILE A 872 47.83 -21.28 45.63
C ILE A 872 47.63 -21.79 47.06
N LYS A 873 46.69 -21.22 47.82
CA LYS A 873 46.37 -21.71 49.18
C LYS A 873 45.82 -23.13 49.17
N VAL A 874 44.95 -23.46 48.21
CA VAL A 874 44.33 -24.79 48.08
C VAL A 874 45.37 -25.85 47.68
N ILE A 875 46.27 -25.52 46.75
CA ILE A 875 47.21 -26.47 46.16
C ILE A 875 48.50 -26.57 47.00
N ARG A 876 49.02 -25.44 47.46
CA ARG A 876 50.29 -25.36 48.19
C ARG A 876 50.32 -24.20 49.19
N PRO A 877 49.72 -24.37 50.38
CA PRO A 877 49.67 -23.31 51.40
C PRO A 877 51.05 -22.91 51.96
N LYS A 878 52.10 -23.70 51.70
CA LYS A 878 53.48 -23.43 52.13
C LYS A 878 54.31 -22.62 51.12
N LEU A 879 53.77 -22.29 49.93
CA LEU A 879 54.46 -21.44 48.96
C LEU A 879 54.25 -19.96 49.34
N PRO A 880 55.30 -19.15 49.49
CA PRO A 880 55.15 -17.73 49.76
C PRO A 880 54.53 -17.00 48.56
N LEU A 881 53.66 -16.04 48.84
CA LEU A 881 53.14 -15.08 47.87
C LEU A 881 54.10 -13.90 47.81
N TYR A 882 54.82 -13.78 46.71
CA TYR A 882 55.81 -12.71 46.51
C TYR A 882 55.12 -11.41 46.10
N LYS A 883 55.69 -10.27 46.53
CA LYS A 883 55.14 -8.93 46.27
C LYS A 883 55.88 -8.18 45.17
N THR A 884 57.10 -8.59 44.84
CA THR A 884 57.93 -7.94 43.83
C THR A 884 58.33 -8.93 42.74
N LEU A 885 58.42 -8.43 41.50
CA LEU A 885 58.78 -9.21 40.32
C LEU A 885 60.20 -9.80 40.45
N ALA A 886 61.14 -9.08 41.07
CA ALA A 886 62.52 -9.53 41.30
C ALA A 886 62.61 -10.71 42.30
N GLU A 887 61.76 -10.74 43.33
CA GLU A 887 61.71 -11.85 44.29
C GLU A 887 61.18 -13.14 43.65
N VAL A 888 60.18 -13.05 42.75
CA VAL A 888 59.67 -14.22 42.02
C VAL A 888 60.68 -14.75 41.02
N GLN A 889 61.35 -13.87 40.28
CA GLN A 889 62.35 -14.25 39.28
C GLN A 889 63.54 -14.95 39.91
N SER A 890 64.06 -14.44 41.03
CA SER A 890 65.13 -15.11 41.79
C SER A 890 64.66 -16.44 42.39
N ALA A 891 63.41 -16.56 42.84
CA ALA A 891 62.85 -17.83 43.30
C ALA A 891 62.70 -18.85 42.15
N LEU A 892 62.35 -18.40 40.95
CA LEU A 892 62.25 -19.22 39.74
C LEU A 892 63.64 -19.68 39.24
N GLU A 893 64.65 -18.80 39.26
CA GLU A 893 66.04 -19.14 38.96
C GLU A 893 66.60 -20.15 39.96
N ASN A 894 66.31 -19.98 41.25
CA ASN A 894 66.67 -20.94 42.29
C ASN A 894 65.97 -22.30 42.11
N ASP A 895 64.73 -22.35 41.60
CA ASP A 895 64.01 -23.59 41.29
C ASP A 895 64.59 -24.28 40.02
N LYS A 896 64.98 -23.50 39.01
CA LYS A 896 65.69 -23.97 37.80
C LYS A 896 67.10 -24.49 38.09
N LEU A 897 67.86 -23.80 38.95
CA LEU A 897 69.19 -24.22 39.41
C LEU A 897 69.11 -25.49 40.29
N LYS A 898 68.05 -25.64 41.09
CA LYS A 898 67.74 -26.89 41.82
C LYS A 898 67.38 -28.04 40.88
N ALA A 899 66.67 -27.75 39.78
CA ALA A 899 66.36 -28.76 38.76
C ALA A 899 67.59 -29.20 37.95
N GLN A 900 68.54 -28.31 37.68
CA GLN A 900 69.83 -28.64 37.06
C GLN A 900 70.76 -29.42 38.01
N THR A 901 70.76 -29.11 39.31
CA THR A 901 71.58 -29.82 40.31
C THR A 901 71.05 -31.21 40.66
N ASP A 902 69.74 -31.46 40.49
CA ASP A 902 69.16 -32.80 40.60
C ASP A 902 69.45 -33.70 39.38
N HIS A 903 69.95 -33.13 38.27
CA HIS A 903 70.42 -33.86 37.09
C HIS A 903 71.95 -34.02 37.03
N SER A 904 72.71 -33.32 37.88
CA SER A 904 74.17 -33.39 37.96
C SER A 904 74.66 -34.35 39.06
N SER A 905 74.14 -35.58 39.07
CA SER A 905 74.85 -36.73 39.63
C SER A 905 75.07 -37.75 38.51
N VAL A 906 75.98 -37.44 37.60
CA VAL A 906 76.94 -38.33 36.91
C VAL A 906 77.82 -37.41 36.05
N GLY A 907 79.14 -37.62 36.15
CA GLY A 907 80.23 -36.72 35.77
C GLY A 907 80.24 -36.19 34.33
N GLU A 908 80.79 -35.00 34.07
CA GLU A 908 82.18 -34.52 34.18
C GLU A 908 82.97 -34.68 32.86
N THR A 909 83.62 -33.58 32.45
CA THR A 909 84.65 -33.42 31.40
C THR A 909 84.11 -33.36 29.94
N THR A 910 84.43 -32.42 29.04
CA THR A 910 85.62 -31.54 28.84
C THR A 910 85.26 -30.22 28.13
N SER A 911 86.02 -29.18 28.49
CA SER A 911 86.21 -27.86 27.84
C SER A 911 86.59 -27.93 26.35
N VAL A 912 86.08 -27.00 25.50
CA VAL A 912 86.80 -25.88 24.82
C VAL A 912 85.86 -25.13 23.85
N GLY A 913 85.68 -23.81 24.11
CA GLY A 913 85.69 -22.65 23.20
C GLY A 913 84.87 -22.57 21.89
N GLY A 914 84.08 -21.49 21.76
CA GLY A 914 83.71 -20.91 20.45
C GLY A 914 82.38 -20.15 20.43
N ASP A 915 82.41 -18.92 19.94
CA ASP A 915 81.39 -17.86 19.96
C ASP A 915 80.06 -18.11 19.20
N ALA A 916 79.03 -17.45 19.73
CA ALA A 916 77.91 -16.72 19.11
C ALA A 916 77.17 -17.23 17.84
N ASP A 917 75.86 -17.37 18.05
CA ASP A 917 74.72 -16.98 17.20
C ASP A 917 74.07 -17.96 16.18
N HIS A 918 72.81 -18.26 16.52
CA HIS A 918 71.64 -18.65 15.71
C HIS A 918 71.65 -19.96 14.88
N ALA A 919 70.93 -20.99 15.37
CA ALA A 919 69.69 -21.53 14.78
C ALA A 919 69.40 -23.03 15.13
N LYS A 920 68.11 -23.32 15.35
CA LYS A 920 67.33 -24.52 14.93
C LYS A 920 67.51 -25.94 15.55
N LEU A 921 66.34 -26.62 15.53
CA LEU A 921 66.05 -28.07 15.42
C LEU A 921 66.27 -28.90 16.70
N SER A 922 65.22 -29.55 17.23
CA SER A 922 64.70 -30.88 16.86
C SER A 922 65.61 -32.03 17.30
N ASP A 923 64.94 -33.13 17.63
CA ASP A 923 65.44 -34.49 17.86
C ASP A 923 65.81 -34.80 19.30
N LEU A 924 64.97 -35.64 19.91
CA LEU A 924 65.36 -36.83 20.65
C LEU A 924 64.12 -37.75 20.77
N GLU A 925 63.79 -38.46 19.69
CA GLU A 925 63.45 -39.89 19.75
C GLU A 925 64.80 -40.64 19.93
N ASP A 926 65.01 -41.73 20.66
CA ASP A 926 64.23 -42.95 20.87
C ASP A 926 64.85 -43.71 22.07
N ALA A 927 64.07 -44.53 22.78
CA ALA A 927 64.46 -45.86 23.27
C ALA A 927 63.34 -46.49 24.14
N PHE A 928 62.61 -47.48 23.61
CA PHE A 928 62.69 -48.90 23.99
C PHE A 928 61.52 -49.70 23.42
N ASP A 929 61.85 -50.82 22.79
CA ASP A 929 60.99 -51.72 22.01
C ASP A 929 60.66 -53.03 22.77
N SER A 930 59.62 -53.73 22.26
CA SER A 930 59.38 -55.18 22.24
C SER A 930 58.39 -55.87 23.22
N ASP A 931 57.30 -56.35 22.60
CA ASP A 931 56.58 -57.65 22.68
C ASP A 931 55.99 -58.24 23.98
N SER A 932 54.70 -58.63 23.91
CA SER A 932 54.25 -60.05 23.85
C SER A 932 52.76 -60.26 24.23
N MET A 933 51.97 -60.62 23.21
CA MET A 933 50.99 -61.74 23.06
C MET A 933 50.06 -62.24 24.21
N THR A 934 48.77 -62.27 23.84
CA THR A 934 47.73 -63.34 23.94
C THR A 934 47.13 -63.78 25.28
N SER A 935 45.78 -63.74 25.38
CA SER A 935 44.97 -64.94 25.66
C SER A 935 43.48 -64.72 25.33
N GLU A 936 42.88 -65.73 24.69
CA GLU A 936 41.47 -65.90 24.34
C GLU A 936 40.57 -66.11 25.57
N VAL A 937 39.23 -66.04 25.38
CA VAL A 937 38.18 -67.07 25.67
C VAL A 937 36.83 -66.32 25.65
N SER A 938 35.96 -66.43 24.63
CA SER A 938 34.99 -67.49 24.27
C SER A 938 33.64 -67.48 25.02
N LEU A 939 32.55 -67.54 24.23
CA LEU A 939 31.19 -68.10 24.53
C LEU A 939 30.22 -67.23 25.38
N LEU A 940 28.90 -67.10 25.13
CA LEU A 940 27.91 -67.80 24.29
C LEU A 940 26.64 -66.94 24.08
N SER A 941 26.00 -67.20 22.94
CA SER A 941 24.57 -67.09 22.53
C SER A 941 23.45 -66.79 23.53
N GLY A 942 22.40 -66.12 23.06
CA GLY A 942 21.04 -66.17 23.62
C GLY A 942 20.01 -65.42 22.77
N ASP A 943 19.19 -66.16 22.05
CA ASP A 943 18.10 -65.80 21.13
C ASP A 943 16.89 -65.05 21.75
N MET A 944 16.03 -64.54 20.84
CA MET A 944 14.57 -64.36 20.94
C MET A 944 14.07 -63.23 21.87
N GLU A 945 13.00 -62.48 21.59
CA GLU A 945 11.81 -62.76 20.80
C GLU A 945 11.05 -61.44 20.51
N THR A 946 10.31 -61.45 19.41
CA THR A 946 9.29 -60.50 18.93
C THR A 946 8.06 -60.41 19.84
N MET A 947 7.40 -59.24 19.93
CA MET A 947 5.92 -59.15 19.98
C MET A 947 5.38 -57.79 19.49
N GLU A 948 4.53 -57.92 18.46
CA GLU A 948 3.31 -57.19 18.06
C GLU A 948 2.45 -56.69 19.25
N GLU A 949 1.48 -55.75 19.22
CA GLU A 949 0.63 -55.13 18.19
C GLU A 949 -0.13 -53.94 18.85
N GLU A 950 -0.37 -52.84 18.10
CA GLU A 950 -1.58 -51.96 17.95
C GLU A 950 -2.62 -51.70 19.11
N PRO A 951 -3.66 -50.83 18.95
CA PRO A 951 -3.73 -49.41 18.54
C PRO A 951 -4.68 -48.56 19.44
N SER A 952 -4.66 -47.21 19.41
CA SER A 952 -5.88 -46.36 19.49
C SER A 952 -5.67 -44.82 19.60
N LYS A 953 -6.23 -44.12 18.60
CA LYS A 953 -7.10 -42.91 18.61
C LYS A 953 -6.80 -41.65 19.48
N LEU A 954 -6.72 -40.54 18.71
CA LEU A 954 -7.39 -39.24 18.89
C LEU A 954 -6.79 -38.21 19.86
N GLY A 955 -6.48 -37.02 19.32
CA GLY A 955 -6.39 -35.77 20.09
C GLY A 955 -5.26 -34.87 19.61
N SER A 956 -5.61 -33.80 18.89
CA SER A 956 -4.70 -32.67 18.61
C SER A 956 -4.28 -32.04 19.95
N ILE A 957 -2.99 -32.19 20.31
CA ILE A 957 -2.38 -31.52 21.45
C ILE A 957 -1.63 -30.31 20.91
N HIS A 958 -2.17 -29.12 21.20
CA HIS A 958 -1.40 -27.88 21.23
C HIS A 958 -0.35 -27.99 22.34
N THR A 959 0.92 -27.76 22.01
CA THR A 959 2.05 -27.87 22.93
C THR A 959 2.01 -26.79 24.02
N GLN A 960 1.91 -27.24 25.27
CA GLN A 960 1.79 -26.49 26.53
C GLN A 960 3.11 -25.93 27.11
N SER A 961 4.21 -25.84 26.35
CA SER A 961 5.52 -25.54 26.96
C SER A 961 5.79 -24.05 27.22
N ASP A 962 5.15 -23.14 26.49
CA ASP A 962 5.57 -21.72 26.50
C ASP A 962 4.71 -20.83 27.40
N ILE A 963 3.58 -21.34 27.90
CA ILE A 963 2.68 -20.60 28.82
C ILE A 963 3.22 -20.60 30.26
N SER A 964 4.00 -21.61 30.65
CA SER A 964 4.45 -21.77 32.05
C SER A 964 5.60 -20.83 32.46
N VAL A 965 6.43 -20.40 31.51
CA VAL A 965 7.61 -19.55 31.81
C VAL A 965 7.20 -18.08 31.93
N ASP A 966 6.22 -17.64 31.13
CA ASP A 966 5.66 -16.29 31.24
C ASP A 966 4.80 -16.13 32.50
N GLU A 967 4.05 -17.15 32.92
CA GLU A 967 3.31 -17.13 34.18
C GLU A 967 4.24 -17.14 35.41
N GLU A 968 5.35 -17.89 35.41
CA GLU A 968 6.34 -17.84 36.50
C GLU A 968 7.08 -16.50 36.56
N PHE A 969 7.35 -15.88 35.41
CA PHE A 969 7.97 -14.56 35.35
C PHE A 969 7.02 -13.44 35.78
N GLU A 970 5.76 -13.45 35.31
CA GLU A 970 4.74 -12.48 35.73
C GLU A 970 4.37 -12.63 37.21
N THR A 971 4.30 -13.86 37.73
CA THR A 971 4.06 -14.10 39.16
C THR A 971 5.25 -13.69 40.02
N ALA A 972 6.49 -13.92 39.59
CA ALA A 972 7.68 -13.44 40.28
C ALA A 972 7.80 -11.91 40.24
N PHE A 973 7.44 -11.28 39.12
CA PHE A 973 7.43 -9.83 38.96
C PHE A 973 6.32 -9.17 39.79
N ALA A 974 5.13 -9.76 39.82
CA ALA A 974 4.03 -9.32 40.69
C ALA A 974 4.37 -9.50 42.17
N LYS A 975 5.10 -10.56 42.53
CA LYS A 975 5.60 -10.78 43.90
C LYS A 975 6.65 -9.75 44.29
N MET A 976 7.58 -9.42 43.39
CA MET A 976 8.58 -8.36 43.60
C MET A 976 7.95 -6.96 43.72
N MET A 977 6.90 -6.67 42.94
CA MET A 977 6.09 -5.44 43.05
C MET A 977 5.28 -5.38 44.34
N ASN A 978 4.79 -6.51 44.84
CA ASN A 978 4.06 -6.56 46.12
C ASN A 978 4.99 -6.49 47.33
N GLU A 979 6.17 -7.10 47.28
CA GLU A 979 7.18 -7.00 48.35
C GLU A 979 7.71 -5.57 48.49
N SER A 980 7.85 -4.83 47.39
CA SER A 980 8.24 -3.41 47.41
C SER A 980 7.13 -2.44 47.88
N MET A 981 5.88 -2.89 48.02
CA MET A 981 4.74 -2.10 48.53
C MET A 981 4.52 -2.24 50.05
N THR A 982 5.09 -3.26 50.69
CA THR A 982 4.87 -3.54 52.13
C THR A 982 5.54 -2.57 53.13
N PRO A 983 6.70 -1.91 52.88
CA PRO A 983 7.23 -0.95 53.84
C PRO A 983 6.50 0.41 53.80
N ARG A 984 5.59 0.64 52.84
CA ARG A 984 4.86 1.91 52.68
C ARG A 984 3.47 1.95 53.33
N GLN A 985 3.02 0.88 53.98
CA GLN A 985 1.67 0.82 54.58
C GLN A 985 1.56 1.43 55.99
N TYR A 986 2.66 1.83 56.63
CA TYR A 986 2.64 2.45 57.97
C TYR A 986 3.04 3.94 58.02
N GLU A 987 3.25 4.61 56.89
CA GLU A 987 3.42 6.07 56.87
C GLU A 987 2.06 6.77 56.65
N ARG A 988 1.55 7.43 57.70
CA ARG A 988 0.40 8.33 57.60
C ARG A 988 0.76 9.52 56.70
N LYS A 989 0.22 9.55 55.49
CA LYS A 989 0.30 10.72 54.58
C LYS A 989 -0.44 11.92 55.17
N PRO A 990 0.16 13.13 55.21
CA PRO A 990 -0.61 14.36 55.40
C PRO A 990 -1.37 14.69 54.09
N MET A 991 -2.69 14.80 54.19
CA MET A 991 -3.56 15.34 53.14
C MET A 991 -3.31 16.86 52.99
N PHE A 992 -2.58 17.29 51.95
CA PHE A 992 -2.87 18.52 51.19
C PHE A 992 -1.85 18.70 50.04
N GLU A 993 -2.26 18.48 48.79
CA GLU A 993 -1.53 18.99 47.61
C GLU A 993 -2.53 19.65 46.66
N VAL A 994 -2.47 20.99 46.60
CA VAL A 994 -3.18 21.83 45.63
C VAL A 994 -2.22 22.09 44.47
N PRO A 995 -2.60 21.85 43.19
CA PRO A 995 -1.76 22.20 42.06
C PRO A 995 -1.65 23.73 41.93
N LEU A 996 -0.42 24.26 41.93
CA LEU A 996 -0.14 25.67 41.71
C LEU A 996 -0.18 26.01 40.20
N PRO A 997 -0.92 27.05 39.77
CA PRO A 997 -0.94 27.50 38.39
C PRO A 997 0.35 28.25 38.03
N LEU A 998 0.95 27.88 36.90
CA LEU A 998 2.13 28.50 36.29
C LEU A 998 1.81 29.95 35.86
N LEU A 999 2.21 30.93 36.68
CA LEU A 999 2.21 32.34 36.29
C LEU A 999 3.51 32.66 35.54
N ARG A 1000 3.39 33.10 34.27
CA ARG A 1000 4.50 33.66 33.48
C ARG A 1000 5.02 34.95 34.15
N TYR A 1001 6.26 34.93 34.60
CA TYR A 1001 6.96 36.15 35.04
C TYR A 1001 7.63 36.81 33.84
N SER A 1002 7.23 38.04 33.51
CA SER A 1002 7.96 38.91 32.58
C SER A 1002 9.19 39.48 33.28
N LYS A 1003 10.37 39.25 32.72
CA LYS A 1003 11.64 39.85 33.14
C LYS A 1003 11.61 41.36 32.89
N LYS A 1004 11.77 42.17 33.95
CA LYS A 1004 12.34 43.51 33.88
C LYS A 1004 13.57 43.52 34.80
N ASP A 1005 14.67 44.00 34.24
CA ASP A 1005 15.94 44.24 34.91
C ASP A 1005 15.78 45.19 36.09
N ASP A 1006 16.46 44.89 37.20
CA ASP A 1006 17.23 45.89 37.95
C ASP A 1006 18.13 45.21 39.01
N GLY A 1007 19.40 45.63 39.02
CA GLY A 1007 20.09 46.04 40.25
C GLY A 1007 20.67 44.97 41.18
N SER A 1008 22.00 44.84 41.12
CA SER A 1008 22.92 44.25 42.10
C SER A 1008 22.62 44.53 43.59
N SER A 1009 22.71 43.50 44.43
CA SER A 1009 23.16 43.65 45.82
C SER A 1009 23.76 42.35 46.37
N SER A 1010 24.98 42.47 46.89
CA SER A 1010 25.83 41.49 47.57
C SER A 1010 25.16 40.83 48.79
N PRO A 1011 25.56 39.61 49.21
CA PRO A 1011 25.04 38.99 50.41
C PRO A 1011 25.68 39.63 51.65
N GLY A 1012 24.94 40.55 52.27
CA GLY A 1012 25.24 41.06 53.62
C GLY A 1012 24.76 40.08 54.67
N ASP A 1013 25.65 39.75 55.60
CA ASP A 1013 25.43 39.02 56.84
C ASP A 1013 24.39 39.76 57.69
N ASP A 1014 23.20 39.19 57.86
CA ASP A 1014 22.20 39.73 58.78
C ASP A 1014 21.63 38.59 59.64
N LYS A 1015 22.03 38.60 60.92
CA LYS A 1015 21.49 37.75 61.99
C LYS A 1015 20.05 38.17 62.28
N GLY A 1016 19.11 37.71 61.46
CA GLY A 1016 17.68 37.91 61.64
C GLY A 1016 16.99 36.68 62.23
N GLU A 1017 16.50 36.79 63.45
CA GLU A 1017 15.86 35.75 64.28
C GLU A 1017 14.51 35.21 63.74
N SER A 1018 14.16 35.46 62.48
CA SER A 1018 12.87 35.05 61.88
C SER A 1018 12.96 34.66 60.40
N VAL A 1019 12.24 33.60 60.03
CA VAL A 1019 12.07 33.09 58.66
C VAL A 1019 10.74 33.61 58.10
N LYS A 1020 10.77 34.20 56.90
CA LYS A 1020 9.60 34.80 56.25
C LYS A 1020 8.82 33.75 55.44
N PHE A 1021 7.61 33.44 55.88
CA PHE A 1021 6.68 32.54 55.18
C PHE A 1021 5.55 33.33 54.53
N THR A 1022 5.09 32.92 53.35
CA THR A 1022 3.96 33.58 52.68
C THR A 1022 2.70 32.75 52.89
N MET A 1023 1.81 33.22 53.76
CA MET A 1023 0.52 32.60 54.03
C MET A 1023 -0.48 33.01 52.95
N ILE A 1024 -1.09 32.03 52.28
CA ILE A 1024 -2.15 32.25 51.30
C ILE A 1024 -3.48 32.15 52.04
N THR A 1025 -4.26 33.23 52.06
CA THR A 1025 -5.60 33.28 52.66
C THR A 1025 -6.65 33.49 51.56
N ARG A 1026 -7.81 32.84 51.68
CA ARG A 1026 -8.90 32.94 50.71
C ARG A 1026 -10.01 33.81 51.30
N ARG A 1027 -10.24 34.99 50.73
CA ARG A 1027 -11.41 35.84 51.05
C ARG A 1027 -12.28 35.92 49.79
N GLY A 1028 -13.27 35.02 49.71
CA GLY A 1028 -14.10 34.84 48.51
C GLY A 1028 -13.38 34.08 47.37
N ASN A 1029 -13.63 34.46 46.12
CA ASN A 1029 -13.09 33.79 44.93
C ASN A 1029 -11.69 34.28 44.47
N ARG A 1030 -11.01 35.12 45.28
CA ARG A 1030 -9.62 35.53 45.03
C ARG A 1030 -8.71 35.14 46.20
N GLN A 1031 -7.56 34.55 45.88
CA GLN A 1031 -6.51 34.22 46.84
C GLN A 1031 -5.67 35.48 47.12
N GLN A 1032 -5.39 35.77 48.39
CA GLN A 1032 -4.49 36.85 48.82
C GLN A 1032 -3.31 36.26 49.59
N THR A 1033 -2.10 36.71 49.28
CA THR A 1033 -0.87 36.29 49.96
C THR A 1033 -0.47 37.34 51.01
N ARG A 1034 -0.17 36.89 52.24
CA ARG A 1034 0.37 37.71 53.33
C ARG A 1034 1.67 37.11 53.82
N SER A 1035 2.74 37.90 53.89
CA SER A 1035 4.01 37.45 54.46
C SER A 1035 3.97 37.50 56.00
N LEU A 1036 4.31 36.39 56.63
CA LEU A 1036 4.34 36.13 58.06
C LEU A 1036 5.79 35.84 58.46
N ASN A 1037 6.34 36.62 59.38
CA ASN A 1037 7.70 36.40 59.89
C ASN A 1037 7.59 35.47 61.11
N VAL A 1038 8.10 34.24 60.97
CA VAL A 1038 8.04 33.22 62.02
C VAL A 1038 9.43 33.09 62.67
N PRO A 1039 9.56 33.09 64.01
CA PRO A 1039 10.85 32.95 64.67
C PRO A 1039 11.60 31.68 64.26
N SER A 1040 12.92 31.80 64.09
CA SER A 1040 13.80 30.70 63.66
C SER A 1040 13.86 29.53 64.65
N SER A 1041 13.47 29.75 65.90
CA SER A 1041 13.36 28.73 66.96
C SER A 1041 12.08 27.87 66.87
N SER A 1042 11.11 28.23 66.01
CA SER A 1042 9.90 27.42 65.86
C SER A 1042 10.22 26.07 65.20
N ALA A 1043 9.62 24.98 65.69
CA ALA A 1043 9.82 23.64 65.14
C ALA A 1043 9.54 23.56 63.63
N PHE A 1044 8.59 24.36 63.14
CA PHE A 1044 8.26 24.50 61.72
C PHE A 1044 9.37 25.20 60.91
N ALA A 1045 9.97 26.28 61.44
CA ALA A 1045 11.10 26.95 60.80
C ALA A 1045 12.35 26.05 60.78
N MET A 1046 12.59 25.27 61.85
CA MET A 1046 13.71 24.32 61.89
C MET A 1046 13.52 23.14 60.90
N SER A 1047 12.32 22.56 60.81
CA SER A 1047 12.06 21.44 59.88
C SER A 1047 12.14 21.89 58.42
N THR A 1048 11.63 23.07 58.10
CA THR A 1048 11.72 23.63 56.74
C THR A 1048 13.14 24.00 56.35
N LYS A 1049 13.94 24.53 57.29
CA LYS A 1049 15.36 24.80 57.07
C LYS A 1049 16.17 23.52 56.87
N SER A 1050 15.93 22.49 57.69
CA SER A 1050 16.55 21.18 57.54
C SER A 1050 16.24 20.55 56.17
N ARG A 1051 14.98 20.62 55.73
CA ARG A 1051 14.57 20.10 54.42
C ARG A 1051 15.20 20.89 53.26
N GLN A 1052 15.29 22.21 53.38
CA GLN A 1052 15.99 23.03 52.37
C GLN A 1052 17.50 22.75 52.32
N ASP A 1053 18.12 22.44 53.46
CA ASP A 1053 19.54 22.09 53.52
C ASP A 1053 19.79 20.71 52.89
N GLU A 1054 18.90 19.73 53.12
CA GLU A 1054 18.92 18.42 52.43
C GLU A 1054 18.74 18.56 50.91
N GLU A 1055 17.71 19.27 50.45
CA GLU A 1055 17.49 19.53 49.02
C GLU A 1055 18.70 20.25 48.38
N ARG A 1056 19.37 21.15 49.12
CA ARG A 1056 20.58 21.83 48.64
C ARG A 1056 21.78 20.88 48.57
N MET A 1057 21.93 19.94 49.50
CA MET A 1057 22.97 18.91 49.45
C MET A 1057 22.74 17.93 48.30
N GLU A 1058 21.50 17.49 48.06
CA GLU A 1058 21.17 16.66 46.91
C GLU A 1058 21.43 17.37 45.59
N ARG A 1059 21.08 18.65 45.49
CA ARG A 1059 21.34 19.43 44.28
C ARG A 1059 22.83 19.65 44.05
N LYS A 1060 23.64 19.82 45.10
CA LYS A 1060 25.11 19.84 44.98
C LYS A 1060 25.63 18.49 44.51
N ARG A 1061 25.16 17.39 45.09
CA ARG A 1061 25.54 16.03 44.70
C ARG A 1061 25.21 15.73 43.25
N MET A 1062 24.03 16.13 42.76
CA MET A 1062 23.67 16.04 41.34
C MET A 1062 24.57 16.91 40.46
N LYS A 1063 24.89 18.12 40.90
CA LYS A 1063 25.77 19.03 40.14
C LYS A 1063 27.19 18.48 40.04
N ASP A 1064 27.71 17.90 41.12
CA ASP A 1064 29.01 17.23 41.15
C ASP A 1064 29.00 15.97 40.27
N LEU A 1065 27.89 15.23 40.23
CA LEU A 1065 27.73 14.08 39.33
C LEU A 1065 27.74 14.51 37.86
N VAL A 1066 27.05 15.60 37.50
CA VAL A 1066 27.00 16.14 36.14
C VAL A 1066 28.36 16.69 35.72
N LEU A 1067 29.05 17.42 36.61
CA LEU A 1067 30.42 17.89 36.38
C LEU A 1067 31.41 16.73 36.23
N SER A 1068 31.23 15.63 36.97
CA SER A 1068 32.05 14.43 36.82
C SER A 1068 31.80 13.70 35.50
N TYR A 1069 30.59 13.78 34.95
CA TYR A 1069 30.24 13.24 33.64
C TYR A 1069 30.84 14.08 32.51
N GLU A 1070 30.79 15.41 32.59
CA GLU A 1070 31.39 16.31 31.59
C GLU A 1070 32.92 16.20 31.52
N LEU A 1071 33.59 15.83 32.62
CA LEU A 1071 35.04 15.57 32.66
C LEU A 1071 35.45 14.18 32.14
N MET A 1072 34.50 13.25 31.95
CA MET A 1072 34.76 11.95 31.32
C MET A 1072 34.57 11.96 29.80
N ASP A 1073 33.80 12.91 29.27
CA ASP A 1073 33.55 13.08 27.83
C ASP A 1073 34.50 14.09 27.14
N SER A 1074 35.47 14.65 27.87
CA SER A 1074 36.57 15.49 27.37
C SER A 1074 37.91 14.83 27.60
#